data_AF-A0A8X8Y7Y6-F1
#
_entry.id   AF-A0A8X8Y7Y6-F1
#
_cell.length_a   1.000
_cell.length_b   1.000
_cell.length_c   1.000
_cell.angle_alpha   90.00
_cell.angle_beta   90.00
_cell.angle_gamma   90.00
#
_symmetry.space_group_name_H-M   'P 1'
#
loop_
_entity.id
_entity.type
_entity.pdbx_description
1 polymer ?
#
loop_
_entity_poly.entity_id
_entity_poly.type
_entity_poly.pdbx_seq_one_letter_code
_entity_poly.pdbx_strand_id
1 'polypeptide(L)'
;MKGHEDKLMKIFWLRPAFKRYSLRSPSWASFNKTLCSSYSLLPFLIFFLLVVALLVLTGQVDLPLELGETSKTVGEDAAELEVRQAELDDSADGASIATPIARGGGSGGVPSAQCATWIMQILLEGESVRVAVDIDEIEEGSEVRCEECGLATDVDHDWEDEVKLGTKSSLPNSVFDTLLHYAALNASSTGRMSADELYAVAAMLRRCATSYNLFGNYVSYSYIRSSRENSIDGLDCAAWNYTKSCPRYYPVRRQPSANPPPTCPDYFRWIHEDLRHWRQTGVTKDMVEKARETAHFRLTILDGKVYVENFRQSIQTRALFTVWGIAQLARTYPGRLPDLELMFDCDDRPVVEAERFGVPDSSPPPLFRYCSDWRSLDIVFPDWSFWGWAETNIKPWRSVLKDIKEGNKKAKWEDREPYAYWKGNPDVCPWRADLMKCNATPQTDWNARLYNWIAESQQGYKQSNLGNQCTHRYKIYIEGWAWSVSEKYIFACDSPVLLNTLRWHDFFIRGMVPQHHYWPVRDDDKCRSLKFAVEWGNNHTKMAKSIGEAGSRFIHEDLKMEYVYDYMFHLLNEYGKLMKYKPSVPAGAVELCPESVACAARGIWRKFMEESLEKGPSESDPCTMQPPYNPQEILAFNEGKIKRTKQVEAWENQYWGRQKRKKQRL
;
A
#
# COMPACT_ATOMS: atom_id res chain seq x y z
N MET A 1 -4.08 12.91 -44.64
CA MET A 1 -4.46 13.14 -43.23
C MET A 1 -3.90 14.46 -42.67
N LYS A 2 -2.58 14.72 -42.65
CA LYS A 2 -1.91 15.89 -42.04
C LYS A 2 -2.76 17.14 -41.74
N GLY A 3 -3.38 17.78 -42.74
CA GLY A 3 -4.18 19.01 -42.53
C GLY A 3 -5.46 18.85 -41.65
N HIS A 4 -5.90 17.63 -41.36
CA HIS A 4 -7.00 17.33 -40.44
C HIS A 4 -6.48 17.04 -39.02
N GLU A 5 -5.36 16.32 -38.90
CA GLU A 5 -4.63 16.13 -37.64
C GLU A 5 -4.17 17.48 -37.09
N ASP A 6 -3.65 18.37 -37.94
CA ASP A 6 -3.26 19.74 -37.60
C ASP A 6 -4.45 20.63 -37.17
N LYS A 7 -5.68 20.22 -37.50
CA LYS A 7 -6.93 20.88 -37.09
C LYS A 7 -7.41 20.35 -35.73
N LEU A 8 -7.33 19.03 -35.52
CA LEU A 8 -7.55 18.38 -34.22
C LEU A 8 -6.54 18.88 -33.18
N MET A 9 -5.26 18.99 -33.53
CA MET A 9 -4.19 19.57 -32.70
C MET A 9 -4.45 21.03 -32.29
N LYS A 10 -5.18 21.81 -33.11
CA LYS A 10 -5.65 23.17 -32.76
C LYS A 10 -6.91 23.17 -31.88
N ILE A 11 -7.62 22.04 -31.80
CA ILE A 11 -8.81 21.84 -30.96
C ILE A 11 -8.42 21.26 -29.58
N PHE A 12 -7.35 20.46 -29.50
CA PHE A 12 -6.76 19.92 -28.27
C PHE A 12 -5.90 20.94 -27.47
N TRP A 13 -6.47 22.14 -27.24
CA TRP A 13 -6.20 23.01 -26.08
C TRP A 13 -4.79 23.57 -25.76
N LEU A 14 -3.76 23.42 -26.60
CA LEU A 14 -2.37 23.80 -26.24
C LEU A 14 -1.78 25.05 -26.91
N ARG A 15 -2.42 26.24 -26.80
CA ARG A 15 -1.76 27.52 -27.20
C ARG A 15 -1.87 28.77 -26.31
N PRO A 16 -2.90 29.00 -25.47
CA PRO A 16 -2.90 30.19 -24.60
C PRO A 16 -1.83 30.13 -23.49
N ALA A 17 -1.77 29.03 -22.73
CA ALA A 17 -0.89 28.92 -21.56
C ALA A 17 0.61 28.84 -21.92
N PHE A 18 0.99 28.07 -22.93
CA PHE A 18 2.40 27.79 -23.24
C PHE A 18 3.16 28.95 -23.91
N LYS A 19 2.46 29.92 -24.52
CA LYS A 19 3.11 31.02 -25.26
C LYS A 19 3.79 32.07 -24.36
N ARG A 20 3.76 31.90 -23.03
CA ARG A 20 4.44 32.78 -22.05
C ARG A 20 5.70 32.18 -21.43
N TYR A 21 5.94 30.87 -21.58
CA TYR A 21 7.17 30.20 -21.11
C TYR A 21 8.05 29.66 -22.25
N SER A 22 7.57 29.67 -23.50
CA SER A 22 8.40 29.44 -24.68
C SER A 22 9.05 30.74 -25.17
N LEU A 23 10.11 31.19 -24.49
CA LEU A 23 11.03 32.20 -25.00
C LEU A 23 12.47 31.68 -24.92
N ARG A 24 13.10 31.53 -26.09
CA ARG A 24 14.54 31.25 -26.20
C ARG A 24 15.33 32.48 -25.74
N SER A 25 15.94 32.42 -24.56
CA SER A 25 17.07 33.31 -24.24
C SER A 25 18.33 32.77 -24.91
N PRO A 26 19.12 33.58 -25.63
CA PRO A 26 20.42 33.15 -26.17
C PRO A 26 21.51 32.89 -25.10
N SER A 27 21.26 33.23 -23.84
CA SER A 27 22.30 33.40 -22.80
C SER A 27 22.88 32.11 -22.17
N TRP A 28 22.58 30.92 -22.71
CA TRP A 28 23.00 29.63 -22.14
C TRP A 28 23.95 28.82 -23.04
N ALA A 29 24.46 29.42 -24.12
CA ALA A 29 25.34 28.76 -25.09
C ALA A 29 26.86 28.82 -24.76
N SER A 30 27.27 29.42 -23.63
CA SER A 30 28.69 29.68 -23.32
C SER A 30 29.23 29.02 -22.04
N PHE A 31 28.43 28.20 -21.34
CA PHE A 31 28.84 27.55 -20.08
C PHE A 31 29.00 26.03 -20.21
N ASN A 32 29.65 25.57 -21.29
CA ASN A 32 30.14 24.19 -21.37
C ASN A 32 31.41 24.04 -22.22
N LYS A 33 32.49 24.69 -21.75
CA LYS A 33 33.90 24.42 -22.07
C LYS A 33 34.77 25.07 -20.98
N THR A 34 35.94 24.50 -20.72
CA THR A 34 36.93 24.99 -19.73
C THR A 34 36.49 24.90 -18.25
N LEU A 35 36.41 23.68 -17.71
CA LEU A 35 36.78 23.40 -16.30
C LEU A 35 37.08 21.91 -15.99
N CYS A 36 37.63 21.16 -16.96
CA CYS A 36 38.30 19.88 -16.68
C CYS A 36 39.81 20.10 -16.55
N SER A 37 40.26 20.65 -15.41
CA SER A 37 41.67 20.59 -14.99
C SER A 37 41.82 20.87 -13.49
N SER A 38 42.62 20.02 -12.83
CA SER A 38 43.47 20.30 -11.66
C SER A 38 42.84 20.78 -10.32
N TYR A 39 43.28 20.11 -9.25
CA TYR A 39 43.28 20.47 -7.81
C TYR A 39 42.22 19.88 -6.85
N SER A 40 42.66 18.77 -6.23
CA SER A 40 42.47 18.37 -4.82
C SER A 40 41.06 18.24 -4.23
N LEU A 41 40.60 16.99 -4.12
CA LEU A 41 39.53 16.56 -3.19
C LEU A 41 39.95 16.57 -1.70
N LEU A 42 41.25 16.65 -1.42
CA LEU A 42 41.82 16.49 -0.07
C LEU A 42 41.27 17.48 0.99
N PRO A 43 41.05 18.78 0.70
CA PRO A 43 40.51 19.71 1.70
C PRO A 43 39.08 19.37 2.13
N PHE A 44 38.25 18.89 1.20
CA PHE A 44 36.88 18.45 1.50
C PHE A 44 36.86 17.20 2.38
N LEU A 45 37.78 16.25 2.15
CA LEU A 45 37.91 15.06 2.98
C LEU A 45 38.34 15.42 4.41
N ILE A 46 39.32 16.33 4.56
CA ILE A 46 39.79 16.81 5.87
C ILE A 46 38.67 17.57 6.60
N PHE A 47 37.93 18.44 5.91
CA PHE A 47 36.80 19.16 6.49
C PHE A 47 35.70 18.21 6.98
N PHE A 48 35.35 17.19 6.17
CA PHE A 48 34.36 16.18 6.56
C PHE A 48 34.79 15.38 7.78
N LEU A 49 36.05 14.93 7.83
CA LEU A 49 36.61 14.20 8.97
C LEU A 49 36.66 15.06 10.25
N LEU A 50 36.98 16.35 10.14
CA LEU A 50 36.95 17.29 11.27
C LEU A 50 35.53 17.50 11.80
N VAL A 51 34.52 17.60 10.93
CA VAL A 51 33.11 17.72 11.34
C VAL A 51 32.64 16.44 12.05
N VAL A 52 32.97 15.26 11.53
CA VAL A 52 32.64 13.98 12.18
C VAL A 52 33.34 13.86 13.54
N ALA A 53 34.62 14.22 13.65
CA ALA A 53 35.35 14.22 14.92
C ALA A 53 34.73 15.20 15.93
N LEU A 54 34.27 16.38 15.49
CA LEU A 54 33.60 17.35 16.35
C LEU A 54 32.24 16.85 16.86
N LEU A 55 31.47 16.14 16.01
CA LEU A 55 30.17 15.56 16.37
C LEU A 55 30.31 14.40 17.37
N VAL A 56 31.38 13.59 17.26
CA VAL A 56 31.71 12.56 18.25
C VAL A 56 32.18 13.20 19.56
N LEU A 57 33.09 14.18 19.52
CA LEU A 57 33.59 14.89 20.71
C LEU A 57 32.51 15.71 21.45
N THR A 58 31.43 16.08 20.77
CA THR A 58 30.26 16.77 21.36
C THR A 58 29.13 15.83 21.77
N GLY A 59 29.33 14.50 21.66
CA GLY A 59 28.34 13.49 22.06
C GLY A 59 27.07 13.49 21.21
N GLN A 60 27.14 13.97 19.96
CA GLN A 60 26.00 14.01 19.03
C GLN A 60 25.90 12.78 18.11
N VAL A 61 26.94 11.94 18.08
CA VAL A 61 26.98 10.69 17.30
C VAL A 61 27.75 9.60 18.07
N ASP A 62 27.05 8.55 18.48
CA ASP A 62 27.66 7.30 18.93
C ASP A 62 28.02 6.42 17.72
N LEU A 63 29.22 5.83 17.73
CA LEU A 63 29.70 4.90 16.70
C LEU A 63 29.94 3.51 17.29
N PRO A 64 29.16 2.48 16.91
CA PRO A 64 29.38 1.12 17.38
C PRO A 64 30.63 0.51 16.71
N LEU A 65 31.66 0.26 17.51
CA LEU A 65 32.88 -0.44 17.10
C LEU A 65 32.93 -1.85 17.72
N GLU A 66 32.40 -2.84 17.01
CA GLU A 66 32.74 -4.24 17.23
C GLU A 66 33.53 -4.80 16.04
N LEU A 67 34.85 -4.78 16.18
CA LEU A 67 35.74 -5.76 15.56
C LEU A 67 36.23 -6.66 16.70
N GLY A 68 35.72 -7.88 16.78
CA GLY A 68 36.17 -8.82 17.80
C GLY A 68 37.50 -9.46 17.43
N GLU A 69 38.35 -9.73 18.42
CA GLU A 69 38.72 -11.12 18.73
C GLU A 69 39.47 -11.32 20.07
N THR A 70 39.04 -12.33 20.82
CA THR A 70 39.80 -13.14 21.80
C THR A 70 40.24 -12.59 23.18
N SER A 71 40.28 -13.55 24.13
CA SER A 71 41.22 -13.68 25.27
C SER A 71 40.90 -13.11 26.67
N LYS A 72 40.11 -13.90 27.43
CA LYS A 72 40.42 -14.43 28.78
C LYS A 72 40.84 -13.51 29.96
N THR A 73 39.92 -13.50 30.95
CA THR A 73 40.12 -13.73 32.41
C THR A 73 40.85 -12.73 33.32
N VAL A 74 40.41 -12.72 34.60
CA VAL A 74 40.91 -11.99 35.78
C VAL A 74 40.58 -10.48 35.75
N GLY A 75 40.10 -9.85 36.83
CA GLY A 75 39.63 -10.39 38.12
C GLY A 75 39.65 -9.34 39.25
N GLU A 76 38.61 -9.36 40.10
CA GLU A 76 38.49 -8.81 41.47
C GLU A 76 38.68 -7.29 41.73
N ASP A 77 37.78 -6.77 42.58
CA ASP A 77 37.86 -5.67 43.56
C ASP A 77 38.36 -4.26 43.14
N ALA A 78 37.68 -3.15 43.49
CA ALA A 78 37.30 -2.82 44.87
C ALA A 78 36.12 -1.82 45.00
N ALA A 79 35.51 -1.79 46.20
CA ALA A 79 34.73 -0.67 46.75
C ALA A 79 35.69 0.36 47.43
N GLU A 80 35.32 1.50 48.03
CA GLU A 80 34.17 1.88 48.87
C GLU A 80 33.97 3.42 48.96
N LEU A 81 32.74 3.85 49.30
CA LEU A 81 32.33 5.03 50.12
C LEU A 81 32.89 6.44 49.74
N GLU A 82 32.53 7.61 50.33
CA GLU A 82 31.66 8.02 51.46
C GLU A 82 30.61 9.08 50.97
N VAL A 83 29.32 9.00 51.34
CA VAL A 83 28.63 9.52 52.56
C VAL A 83 28.52 11.06 52.69
N ARG A 84 27.27 11.57 52.85
CA ARG A 84 26.95 12.78 53.65
C ARG A 84 25.45 12.94 53.99
N GLN A 85 25.19 13.53 55.17
CA GLN A 85 23.89 13.81 55.82
C GLN A 85 23.63 15.35 55.92
N ALA A 86 22.46 15.89 56.29
CA ALA A 86 21.11 15.35 56.60
C ALA A 86 20.01 16.32 56.02
N GLU A 87 18.98 16.91 56.66
CA GLU A 87 18.46 16.97 58.05
C GLU A 87 17.00 17.54 58.08
N LEU A 88 16.20 17.14 59.10
CA LEU A 88 15.09 17.77 59.89
C LEU A 88 14.40 19.11 59.43
N ASP A 89 13.16 19.50 59.79
CA ASP A 89 12.04 18.90 60.58
C ASP A 89 10.68 19.65 60.41
N ASP A 90 9.61 19.02 60.93
CA ASP A 90 8.24 19.44 61.37
C ASP A 90 7.64 20.88 61.22
N SER A 91 6.31 20.90 60.99
CA SER A 91 5.31 21.63 61.83
C SER A 91 3.86 21.13 61.58
N ALA A 92 2.92 21.35 62.52
CA ALA A 92 1.58 20.73 62.51
C ALA A 92 0.45 21.61 63.09
N ASP A 93 -0.82 21.30 62.75
CA ASP A 93 -2.09 21.59 63.47
C ASP A 93 -3.31 21.13 62.61
N GLY A 94 -4.50 20.72 63.12
CA GLY A 94 -4.90 20.38 64.50
C GLY A 94 -6.43 20.22 64.70
N ALA A 95 -6.91 19.05 65.19
CA ALA A 95 -8.23 18.81 65.84
C ALA A 95 -9.53 18.99 64.98
N SER A 96 -10.79 18.65 65.37
CA SER A 96 -11.43 17.86 66.46
C SER A 96 -12.99 17.80 66.22
N ILE A 97 -13.91 16.95 66.74
CA ILE A 97 -14.07 15.56 67.25
C ILE A 97 -15.62 15.33 67.39
N ALA A 98 -16.21 14.18 66.99
CA ALA A 98 -17.41 13.55 67.64
C ALA A 98 -17.97 12.29 66.91
N THR A 99 -18.35 11.27 67.70
CA THR A 99 -19.01 9.97 67.35
C THR A 99 -20.01 9.63 68.49
N PRO A 100 -20.74 8.48 68.55
CA PRO A 100 -20.92 7.33 67.63
C PRO A 100 -22.41 6.88 67.41
N ILE A 101 -22.66 5.85 66.58
CA ILE A 101 -23.21 4.52 66.98
C ILE A 101 -23.46 3.60 65.75
N ALA A 102 -23.20 2.31 65.96
CA ALA A 102 -23.18 1.12 65.07
C ALA A 102 -24.43 0.89 64.15
N ARG A 103 -24.45 -0.04 63.17
CA ARG A 103 -23.82 -1.39 63.08
C ARG A 103 -23.56 -1.87 61.63
N GLY A 104 -22.52 -2.72 61.48
CA GLY A 104 -22.32 -3.65 60.35
C GLY A 104 -21.71 -3.03 59.07
N GLY A 105 -20.82 -3.70 58.34
CA GLY A 105 -20.11 -4.96 58.62
C GLY A 105 -19.50 -5.56 57.35
N GLY A 106 -18.22 -5.98 57.39
CA GLY A 106 -17.55 -6.67 56.27
C GLY A 106 -16.64 -5.80 55.41
N SER A 107 -15.41 -5.56 55.88
CA SER A 107 -14.31 -4.99 55.09
C SER A 107 -13.43 -6.09 54.50
N GLY A 108 -13.37 -6.22 53.18
CA GLY A 108 -12.48 -7.15 52.49
C GLY A 108 -11.02 -6.67 52.51
N GLY A 109 -10.27 -7.01 53.57
CA GLY A 109 -8.82 -6.86 53.61
C GLY A 109 -8.10 -7.98 52.87
N VAL A 110 -6.86 -7.73 52.40
CA VAL A 110 -6.03 -8.69 51.67
C VAL A 110 -5.64 -9.90 52.54
N PRO A 111 -5.96 -11.15 52.15
CA PRO A 111 -5.34 -12.35 52.69
C PRO A 111 -4.00 -12.60 51.98
N SER A 112 -2.91 -12.71 52.73
CA SER A 112 -1.57 -12.95 52.18
C SER A 112 -1.29 -14.42 51.90
N ALA A 113 -0.53 -14.68 50.82
CA ALA A 113 0.38 -15.82 50.60
C ALA A 113 -0.10 -17.29 50.76
N GLN A 114 -1.27 -17.61 51.32
CA GLN A 114 -1.65 -18.98 51.67
C GLN A 114 -2.44 -19.72 50.58
N CYS A 115 -3.18 -19.01 49.71
CA CYS A 115 -3.92 -19.64 48.60
C CYS A 115 -2.99 -20.27 47.56
N ALA A 116 -1.82 -19.66 47.30
CA ALA A 116 -0.83 -20.19 46.37
C ALA A 116 -0.28 -21.55 46.82
N THR A 117 -0.03 -21.70 48.12
CA THR A 117 0.43 -22.97 48.73
C THR A 117 -0.63 -24.06 48.61
N TRP A 118 -1.91 -23.72 48.79
CA TRP A 118 -3.02 -24.67 48.72
C TRP A 118 -3.23 -25.21 47.29
N ILE A 119 -3.20 -24.32 46.29
CA ILE A 119 -3.29 -24.70 44.87
C ILE A 119 -2.11 -25.59 44.45
N MET A 120 -0.89 -25.26 44.90
CA MET A 120 0.29 -26.09 44.63
C MET A 120 0.22 -27.47 45.26
N GLN A 121 -0.43 -27.62 46.44
CA GLN A 121 -0.58 -28.93 47.08
C GLN A 121 -1.63 -29.81 46.39
N ILE A 122 -2.75 -29.23 45.95
CA ILE A 122 -3.77 -29.92 45.12
C ILE A 122 -3.19 -30.40 43.77
N LEU A 123 -2.18 -29.70 43.23
CA LEU A 123 -1.47 -30.10 42.00
C LEU A 123 -0.33 -31.11 42.22
N LEU A 124 0.02 -31.44 43.46
CA LEU A 124 1.07 -32.42 43.81
C LEU A 124 0.51 -33.73 44.36
N GLU A 125 -0.65 -33.70 45.04
CA GLU A 125 -1.35 -34.88 45.54
C GLU A 125 -2.59 -35.14 44.67
N GLY A 126 -2.43 -35.99 43.66
CA GLY A 126 -3.41 -36.16 42.58
C GLY A 126 -4.65 -36.98 42.95
N GLU A 127 -5.65 -36.35 43.59
CA GLU A 127 -6.99 -36.90 43.77
C GLU A 127 -8.04 -36.20 42.88
N SER A 128 -8.98 -36.98 42.34
CA SER A 128 -10.01 -36.49 41.42
C SER A 128 -11.29 -36.09 42.16
N VAL A 129 -11.54 -34.79 42.32
CA VAL A 129 -12.85 -34.29 42.77
C VAL A 129 -13.84 -34.32 41.62
N ARG A 130 -14.91 -35.11 41.75
CA ARG A 130 -16.10 -34.99 40.89
C ARG A 130 -17.06 -33.99 41.53
N VAL A 131 -17.47 -32.97 40.78
CA VAL A 131 -18.69 -32.23 41.06
C VAL A 131 -19.72 -32.68 40.02
N ALA A 132 -20.78 -33.33 40.49
CA ALA A 132 -21.99 -33.54 39.69
C ALA A 132 -22.96 -32.38 39.99
N VAL A 133 -23.66 -31.94 38.97
CA VAL A 133 -24.81 -31.05 39.08
C VAL A 133 -25.92 -31.71 38.28
N ASP A 134 -26.99 -32.15 38.96
CA ASP A 134 -28.18 -32.63 38.29
C ASP A 134 -28.89 -31.45 37.61
N ILE A 135 -29.36 -31.64 36.38
CA ILE A 135 -30.10 -30.64 35.60
C ILE A 135 -31.37 -31.30 35.03
N ASP A 136 -32.28 -31.65 35.94
CA ASP A 136 -33.71 -31.67 35.64
C ASP A 136 -34.29 -30.30 36.06
N GLU A 137 -35.24 -29.76 35.28
CA GLU A 137 -35.90 -28.45 35.49
C GLU A 137 -35.04 -27.17 35.27
N ILE A 138 -34.70 -26.88 34.00
CA ILE A 138 -34.47 -25.49 33.52
C ILE A 138 -35.30 -25.28 32.24
N GLU A 139 -36.10 -24.21 32.18
CA GLU A 139 -36.92 -23.89 30.99
C GLU A 139 -36.12 -23.10 29.91
N GLU A 140 -36.50 -23.32 28.65
CA GLU A 140 -35.90 -22.73 27.45
C GLU A 140 -35.94 -21.19 27.48
N GLY A 141 -34.80 -20.53 27.25
CA GLY A 141 -34.66 -19.07 27.33
C GLY A 141 -34.33 -18.49 28.71
N SER A 142 -33.92 -19.32 29.68
CA SER A 142 -33.48 -18.87 31.01
C SER A 142 -32.04 -18.30 31.01
N GLU A 143 -31.87 -17.04 31.44
CA GLU A 143 -30.55 -16.40 31.61
C GLU A 143 -29.84 -16.93 32.88
N VAL A 144 -28.76 -17.70 32.72
CA VAL A 144 -27.98 -18.24 33.85
C VAL A 144 -26.79 -17.32 34.16
N ARG A 145 -26.60 -16.97 35.45
CA ARG A 145 -25.51 -16.11 35.93
C ARG A 145 -24.60 -16.79 36.94
N CYS A 146 -23.31 -16.49 36.85
CA CYS A 146 -22.33 -16.86 37.88
C CYS A 146 -22.19 -15.74 38.94
N GLU A 147 -22.56 -16.02 40.19
CA GLU A 147 -22.65 -14.98 41.23
C GLU A 147 -21.30 -14.34 41.63
N GLU A 148 -20.17 -15.02 41.45
CA GLU A 148 -18.84 -14.46 41.78
C GLU A 148 -18.21 -13.60 40.68
N CYS A 149 -18.68 -13.69 39.42
CA CYS A 149 -18.10 -12.92 38.30
C CYS A 149 -19.11 -12.10 37.47
N GLY A 150 -20.41 -12.28 37.68
CA GLY A 150 -21.47 -11.43 37.11
C GLY A 150 -21.70 -11.58 35.61
N LEU A 151 -21.07 -12.55 34.95
CA LEU A 151 -21.32 -12.88 33.55
C LEU A 151 -22.58 -13.75 33.40
N ALA A 152 -23.23 -13.59 32.25
CA ALA A 152 -24.46 -14.26 31.86
C ALA A 152 -24.33 -14.88 30.46
N THR A 153 -25.09 -15.94 30.19
CA THR A 153 -25.26 -16.51 28.86
C THR A 153 -26.66 -17.08 28.69
N ASP A 154 -27.17 -17.00 27.46
CA ASP A 154 -28.35 -17.74 27.03
C ASP A 154 -27.95 -19.20 26.70
N VAL A 155 -28.94 -20.09 26.64
CA VAL A 155 -28.79 -21.51 26.27
C VAL A 155 -29.36 -21.73 24.88
N ASP A 156 -28.58 -22.30 23.96
CA ASP A 156 -28.96 -22.56 22.58
C ASP A 156 -28.36 -23.90 22.09
N HIS A 157 -29.05 -24.59 21.17
CA HIS A 157 -28.95 -26.05 21.03
C HIS A 157 -28.25 -26.49 19.72
N ASP A 158 -26.94 -26.78 19.74
CA ASP A 158 -26.28 -27.57 18.66
C ASP A 158 -24.85 -28.08 19.03
N TRP A 159 -24.75 -29.17 19.81
CA TRP A 159 -23.46 -29.87 20.10
C TRP A 159 -23.63 -31.39 20.37
N GLU A 160 -23.90 -32.18 19.33
CA GLU A 160 -23.67 -33.64 19.36
C GLU A 160 -22.73 -34.07 18.23
N ASP A 161 -21.46 -34.38 18.56
CA ASP A 161 -20.68 -35.40 17.84
C ASP A 161 -19.45 -35.86 18.68
N GLU A 162 -19.14 -37.17 18.70
CA GLU A 162 -18.14 -37.76 19.61
C GLU A 162 -16.67 -37.50 19.18
N VAL A 163 -15.98 -36.53 19.79
CA VAL A 163 -14.52 -36.41 19.64
C VAL A 163 -13.76 -37.32 20.61
N LYS A 164 -13.47 -38.55 20.16
CA LYS A 164 -12.59 -39.51 20.87
C LYS A 164 -11.12 -39.06 20.84
N LEU A 165 -10.74 -38.25 21.82
CA LEU A 165 -9.39 -37.68 21.99
C LEU A 165 -8.33 -38.75 22.35
N GLY A 166 -7.69 -39.30 21.33
CA GLY A 166 -6.44 -40.07 21.48
C GLY A 166 -5.31 -39.19 22.01
N THR A 167 -4.51 -39.71 22.95
CA THR A 167 -3.60 -38.92 23.78
C THR A 167 -2.37 -38.37 23.05
N LYS A 168 -2.30 -37.04 22.92
CA LYS A 168 -1.04 -36.27 22.79
C LYS A 168 -1.12 -35.01 23.64
N SER A 169 -0.23 -34.91 24.62
CA SER A 169 -0.21 -33.83 25.61
C SER A 169 0.56 -32.60 25.12
N SER A 170 -0.15 -31.56 24.69
CA SER A 170 0.27 -30.17 24.87
C SER A 170 -0.26 -29.65 26.22
N LEU A 171 0.36 -28.62 26.80
CA LEU A 171 -0.32 -27.89 27.89
C LEU A 171 -1.62 -27.26 27.36
N PRO A 172 -2.69 -27.16 28.17
CA PRO A 172 -3.86 -26.37 27.81
C PRO A 172 -3.47 -24.91 27.58
N ASN A 173 -4.00 -24.29 26.52
CA ASN A 173 -3.67 -22.91 26.15
C ASN A 173 -3.88 -21.93 27.32
N SER A 174 -4.92 -22.14 28.14
CA SER A 174 -5.19 -21.36 29.35
C SER A 174 -4.00 -21.26 30.31
N VAL A 175 -3.15 -22.29 30.43
CA VAL A 175 -1.96 -22.24 31.29
C VAL A 175 -0.86 -21.40 30.64
N PHE A 176 -0.68 -21.52 29.32
CA PHE A 176 0.27 -20.71 28.57
C PHE A 176 -0.14 -19.23 28.58
N ASP A 177 -1.41 -18.95 28.30
CA ASP A 177 -1.99 -17.61 28.31
C ASP A 177 -1.96 -16.99 29.72
N THR A 178 -2.20 -17.77 30.79
CA THR A 178 -2.05 -17.28 32.18
C THR A 178 -0.61 -16.88 32.49
N LEU A 179 0.38 -17.68 32.08
CA LEU A 179 1.80 -17.34 32.23
C LEU A 179 2.18 -16.10 31.41
N LEU A 180 1.66 -15.98 30.18
CA LEU A 180 1.88 -14.83 29.31
C LEU A 180 1.23 -13.55 29.89
N HIS A 181 0.04 -13.67 30.48
CA HIS A 181 -0.70 -12.57 31.10
C HIS A 181 -0.03 -12.13 32.41
N TYR A 182 0.45 -13.06 33.24
CA TYR A 182 1.24 -12.76 34.43
C TYR A 182 2.55 -12.02 34.08
N ALA A 183 3.26 -12.48 33.05
CA ALA A 183 4.46 -11.81 32.55
C ALA A 183 4.18 -10.42 31.94
N ALA A 184 3.01 -10.22 31.32
CA ALA A 184 2.60 -8.93 30.76
C ALA A 184 2.13 -7.93 31.83
N LEU A 185 1.39 -8.38 32.84
CA LEU A 185 0.83 -7.52 33.90
C LEU A 185 1.89 -7.01 34.89
N ASN A 186 2.95 -7.78 35.15
CA ASN A 186 3.98 -7.40 36.12
C ASN A 186 5.08 -6.49 35.55
N ALA A 187 4.93 -6.02 34.30
CA ALA A 187 5.92 -5.19 33.60
C ALA A 187 6.00 -3.72 34.10
N SER A 188 5.12 -3.30 35.01
CA SER A 188 5.01 -1.91 35.50
C SER A 188 5.33 -1.70 36.99
N SER A 189 5.90 -2.70 37.67
CA SER A 189 6.45 -2.58 39.03
C SER A 189 7.88 -3.09 39.11
N THR A 190 8.69 -2.53 40.01
CA THR A 190 10.15 -2.72 40.04
C THR A 190 10.58 -4.09 40.55
N GLY A 191 10.64 -5.08 39.64
CA GLY A 191 11.25 -6.39 39.89
C GLY A 191 11.57 -7.11 38.58
N ARG A 192 12.86 -7.24 38.25
CA ARG A 192 13.31 -8.16 37.18
C ARG A 192 13.63 -9.51 37.81
N MET A 193 13.16 -10.59 37.20
CA MET A 193 13.63 -11.95 37.54
C MET A 193 15.14 -12.04 37.35
N SER A 194 15.81 -12.79 38.21
CA SER A 194 17.25 -13.04 38.13
C SER A 194 17.60 -14.00 36.99
N ALA A 195 18.89 -14.03 36.63
CA ALA A 195 19.38 -15.00 35.65
C ALA A 195 19.17 -16.46 36.11
N ASP A 196 19.26 -16.71 37.42
CA ASP A 196 19.11 -18.03 38.03
C ASP A 196 17.65 -18.50 38.05
N GLU A 197 16.69 -17.60 38.27
CA GLU A 197 15.26 -17.90 38.16
C GLU A 197 14.89 -18.27 36.71
N LEU A 198 15.44 -17.54 35.73
CA LEU A 198 15.29 -17.87 34.32
C LEU A 198 15.91 -19.23 33.97
N TYR A 199 17.08 -19.55 34.56
CA TYR A 199 17.76 -20.82 34.39
C TYR A 199 17.00 -22.00 35.03
N ALA A 200 16.36 -21.79 36.19
CA ALA A 200 15.54 -22.79 36.86
C ALA A 200 14.32 -23.17 36.01
N VAL A 201 13.59 -22.19 35.47
CA VAL A 201 12.47 -22.41 34.54
C VAL A 201 12.94 -23.14 33.28
N ALA A 202 14.05 -22.72 32.67
CA ALA A 202 14.62 -23.38 31.50
C ALA A 202 15.09 -24.82 31.77
N ALA A 203 15.63 -25.10 32.96
CA ALA A 203 16.04 -26.44 33.38
C ALA A 203 14.83 -27.36 33.62
N MET A 204 13.74 -26.84 34.19
CA MET A 204 12.50 -27.59 34.41
C MET A 204 11.85 -27.99 33.08
N LEU A 205 11.74 -27.05 32.13
CA LEU A 205 11.24 -27.32 30.77
C LEU A 205 12.09 -28.35 30.02
N ARG A 206 13.43 -28.34 30.20
CA ARG A 206 14.32 -29.34 29.59
C ARG A 206 14.14 -30.75 30.17
N ARG A 207 13.81 -30.90 31.46
CA ARG A 207 13.55 -32.21 32.07
C ARG A 207 12.32 -32.91 31.50
N CYS A 208 11.32 -32.16 31.04
CA CYS A 208 10.14 -32.71 30.36
C CYS A 208 10.43 -33.27 28.95
N ALA A 209 11.59 -32.96 28.36
CA ALA A 209 11.94 -33.34 26.98
C ALA A 209 12.74 -34.65 26.87
N THR A 210 13.14 -35.27 27.98
CA THR A 210 13.99 -36.48 27.98
C THR A 210 13.31 -37.66 28.68
N SER A 211 12.49 -38.38 27.92
CA SER A 211 12.02 -39.74 28.19
C SER A 211 11.70 -40.44 26.87
N TYR A 212 11.64 -41.78 26.88
CA TYR A 212 11.44 -42.64 25.70
C TYR A 212 12.59 -42.69 24.69
N ASN A 213 13.65 -43.40 25.08
CA ASN A 213 14.52 -44.09 24.14
C ASN A 213 14.93 -45.44 24.75
N LEU A 214 14.18 -46.52 24.50
CA LEU A 214 14.55 -47.91 24.78
C LEU A 214 13.57 -48.90 24.13
N PHE A 215 14.06 -50.11 23.84
CA PHE A 215 13.39 -51.22 23.14
C PHE A 215 12.95 -50.95 21.69
N GLY A 216 13.75 -51.43 20.75
CA GLY A 216 13.35 -51.59 19.35
C GLY A 216 12.91 -53.02 19.04
N ASN A 217 12.02 -53.17 18.06
CA ASN A 217 11.89 -54.37 17.24
C ASN A 217 11.28 -54.01 15.87
N TYR A 218 11.41 -54.90 14.89
CA TYR A 218 11.08 -54.63 13.49
C TYR A 218 9.60 -54.27 13.28
N VAL A 219 9.33 -53.04 12.84
CA VAL A 219 8.12 -52.66 12.09
C VAL A 219 8.55 -51.79 10.91
N SER A 220 8.00 -52.06 9.72
CA SER A 220 8.33 -51.28 8.52
C SER A 220 7.78 -49.86 8.64
N TYR A 221 8.66 -48.86 8.71
CA TYR A 221 8.26 -47.46 8.63
C TYR A 221 7.89 -47.10 7.18
N SER A 222 6.64 -47.39 6.81
CA SER A 222 5.95 -46.60 5.81
C SER A 222 6.02 -45.14 6.24
N TYR A 223 6.69 -44.29 5.46
CA TYR A 223 6.91 -42.89 5.82
C TYR A 223 5.58 -42.13 5.74
N ILE A 224 4.83 -42.11 6.84
CA ILE A 224 3.58 -41.35 6.96
C ILE A 224 3.94 -39.87 6.91
N ARG A 225 3.89 -39.35 5.68
CA ARG A 225 4.06 -37.95 5.32
C ARG A 225 2.91 -37.16 5.93
N SER A 226 3.05 -36.76 7.19
CA SER A 226 2.05 -35.96 7.90
C SER A 226 1.65 -34.74 7.08
N SER A 227 0.35 -34.62 6.82
CA SER A 227 -0.36 -33.37 6.47
C SER A 227 0.42 -32.40 5.58
N ARG A 228 0.55 -32.73 4.29
CA ARG A 228 1.13 -31.84 3.27
C ARG A 228 0.14 -30.73 2.83
N GLU A 229 -0.72 -30.30 3.76
CA GLU A 229 -1.85 -29.39 3.57
C GLU A 229 -1.46 -27.90 3.73
N ASN A 230 -0.53 -27.58 4.64
CA ASN A 230 -0.27 -26.21 5.10
C ASN A 230 0.60 -25.34 4.16
N SER A 231 0.76 -25.69 2.86
CA SER A 231 1.64 -24.95 1.93
C SER A 231 1.09 -24.72 0.52
N ILE A 232 -0.20 -24.96 0.26
CA ILE A 232 -0.78 -24.72 -1.07
C ILE A 232 -1.05 -23.21 -1.29
N ASP A 233 -1.60 -22.55 -0.26
CA ASP A 233 -2.02 -21.14 -0.28
C ASP A 233 -0.93 -20.15 0.21
N GLY A 234 0.24 -20.64 0.63
CA GLY A 234 1.30 -19.86 1.31
C GLY A 234 2.65 -19.85 0.58
N LEU A 235 3.60 -19.06 1.13
CA LEU A 235 4.95 -18.87 0.58
C LEU A 235 5.97 -19.86 1.17
N ASP A 236 6.48 -20.78 0.36
CA ASP A 236 7.46 -21.80 0.79
C ASP A 236 8.90 -21.27 0.79
N CYS A 237 9.17 -20.36 1.74
CA CYS A 237 10.49 -19.78 1.90
C CYS A 237 11.57 -20.77 2.38
N ALA A 238 11.18 -21.93 2.90
CA ALA A 238 12.12 -23.00 3.26
C ALA A 238 12.65 -23.70 2.00
N ALA A 239 11.77 -24.19 1.13
CA ALA A 239 12.17 -24.81 -0.13
C ALA A 239 12.83 -23.82 -1.08
N TRP A 240 12.38 -22.56 -1.11
CA TRP A 240 13.07 -21.50 -1.87
C TRP A 240 14.49 -21.26 -1.35
N ASN A 241 14.70 -21.19 -0.03
CA ASN A 241 16.05 -20.96 0.49
C ASN A 241 17.01 -22.13 0.29
N TYR A 242 16.50 -23.37 0.24
CA TYR A 242 17.30 -24.55 -0.08
C TYR A 242 17.58 -24.71 -1.58
N THR A 243 16.58 -24.52 -2.44
CA THR A 243 16.68 -24.84 -3.89
C THR A 243 16.97 -23.66 -4.80
N LYS A 244 16.63 -22.42 -4.39
CA LYS A 244 16.60 -21.21 -5.23
C LYS A 244 15.84 -21.42 -6.56
N SER A 245 14.81 -22.26 -6.52
CA SER A 245 13.99 -22.63 -7.68
C SER A 245 12.50 -22.51 -7.36
N CYS A 246 11.69 -22.18 -8.36
CA CYS A 246 10.26 -21.93 -8.14
C CYS A 246 9.46 -23.22 -7.88
N PRO A 247 8.47 -23.21 -6.96
CA PRO A 247 7.65 -24.38 -6.66
C PRO A 247 6.91 -24.93 -7.88
N ARG A 248 7.05 -26.24 -8.13
CA ARG A 248 6.36 -26.95 -9.22
C ARG A 248 5.00 -27.54 -8.83
N TYR A 249 4.54 -27.30 -7.61
CA TYR A 249 3.34 -27.94 -7.03
C TYR A 249 2.12 -27.02 -6.94
N TYR A 250 2.19 -25.80 -7.48
CA TYR A 250 1.07 -24.87 -7.46
C TYR A 250 -0.14 -25.41 -8.25
N PRO A 251 -1.39 -25.07 -7.86
CA PRO A 251 -2.58 -25.47 -8.59
C PRO A 251 -2.55 -24.89 -10.02
N VAL A 252 -2.57 -25.77 -11.03
CA VAL A 252 -2.48 -25.33 -12.44
C VAL A 252 -3.84 -24.92 -13.01
N ARG A 253 -4.96 -25.36 -12.40
CA ARG A 253 -6.32 -25.13 -12.89
C ARG A 253 -7.38 -25.36 -11.81
N ARG A 254 -8.28 -24.39 -11.59
CA ARG A 254 -9.65 -24.66 -11.11
C ARG A 254 -10.55 -24.81 -12.35
N GLN A 255 -11.66 -25.55 -12.26
CA GLN A 255 -12.62 -25.56 -13.39
C GLN A 255 -13.25 -24.17 -13.51
N PRO A 256 -13.44 -23.63 -14.73
CA PRO A 256 -14.14 -22.36 -14.89
C PRO A 256 -15.57 -22.42 -14.35
N SER A 257 -16.02 -21.32 -13.74
CA SER A 257 -17.44 -21.03 -13.51
C SER A 257 -18.29 -21.37 -14.75
N ALA A 258 -19.44 -22.01 -14.54
CA ALA A 258 -20.41 -22.29 -15.60
C ALA A 258 -21.13 -21.02 -16.10
N ASN A 259 -21.03 -19.90 -15.37
CA ASN A 259 -21.58 -18.61 -15.79
C ASN A 259 -20.60 -17.89 -16.74
N PRO A 260 -21.08 -17.22 -17.79
CA PRO A 260 -20.23 -16.46 -18.71
C PRO A 260 -19.49 -15.33 -17.95
N PRO A 261 -18.22 -15.04 -18.29
CA PRO A 261 -17.47 -13.97 -17.66
C PRO A 261 -18.11 -12.59 -17.95
N PRO A 262 -18.08 -11.66 -16.98
CA PRO A 262 -18.67 -10.33 -17.13
C PRO A 262 -17.97 -9.53 -18.23
N THR A 263 -18.63 -8.53 -18.81
CA THR A 263 -17.97 -7.59 -19.72
C THR A 263 -16.94 -6.74 -18.96
N CYS A 264 -15.76 -6.54 -19.52
CA CYS A 264 -14.76 -5.65 -18.92
C CYS A 264 -15.23 -4.18 -18.95
N PRO A 265 -14.82 -3.35 -17.96
CA PRO A 265 -14.97 -1.90 -18.02
C PRO A 265 -14.49 -1.27 -19.33
N ASP A 266 -15.20 -0.26 -19.83
CA ASP A 266 -14.95 0.39 -21.13
C ASP A 266 -13.53 0.93 -21.31
N TYR A 267 -12.81 1.21 -20.22
CA TYR A 267 -11.42 1.69 -20.29
C TYR A 267 -10.43 0.62 -20.80
N PHE A 268 -10.76 -0.66 -20.72
CA PHE A 268 -9.93 -1.74 -21.26
C PHE A 268 -9.70 -1.60 -22.78
N ARG A 269 -10.69 -1.07 -23.50
CA ARG A 269 -10.64 -0.87 -24.96
C ARG A 269 -9.48 0.05 -25.40
N TRP A 270 -8.90 0.86 -24.50
CA TRP A 270 -7.70 1.66 -24.77
C TRP A 270 -6.42 0.83 -24.93
N ILE A 271 -6.39 -0.44 -24.50
CA ILE A 271 -5.29 -1.38 -24.79
C ILE A 271 -5.02 -1.45 -26.30
N HIS A 272 -6.08 -1.50 -27.11
CA HIS A 272 -5.96 -1.52 -28.57
C HIS A 272 -5.42 -0.21 -29.17
N GLU A 273 -5.60 0.93 -28.49
CA GLU A 273 -5.10 2.24 -28.91
C GLU A 273 -3.65 2.48 -28.53
N ASP A 274 -3.21 1.98 -27.36
CA ASP A 274 -1.79 1.99 -26.98
C ASP A 274 -1.00 1.09 -27.94
N LEU A 275 -1.52 -0.11 -28.20
CA LEU A 275 -0.89 -1.10 -29.07
C LEU A 275 -1.03 -0.83 -30.59
N ARG A 276 -1.85 0.14 -31.01
CA ARG A 276 -2.19 0.37 -32.44
C ARG A 276 -0.96 0.56 -33.33
N HIS A 277 0.10 1.15 -32.79
CA HIS A 277 1.34 1.50 -33.49
C HIS A 277 2.08 0.28 -34.03
N TRP A 278 1.89 -0.89 -33.41
CA TRP A 278 2.48 -2.17 -33.81
C TRP A 278 1.48 -3.09 -34.53
N ARG A 279 0.22 -2.68 -34.70
CA ARG A 279 -0.85 -3.57 -35.19
C ARG A 279 -0.65 -4.09 -36.63
N GLN A 280 0.12 -3.36 -37.45
CA GLN A 280 0.42 -3.74 -38.84
C GLN A 280 1.83 -4.37 -38.97
N THR A 281 2.85 -3.78 -38.32
CA THR A 281 4.24 -4.25 -38.37
C THR A 281 4.50 -5.47 -37.49
N GLY A 282 3.78 -5.58 -36.37
CA GLY A 282 4.19 -6.34 -35.20
C GLY A 282 5.34 -5.72 -34.41
N VAL A 283 5.85 -6.51 -33.48
CA VAL A 283 7.00 -6.24 -32.62
C VAL A 283 8.14 -7.19 -33.01
N THR A 284 9.29 -6.64 -33.44
CA THR A 284 10.51 -7.42 -33.71
C THR A 284 11.49 -7.36 -32.54
N LYS A 285 12.46 -8.28 -32.49
CA LYS A 285 13.45 -8.31 -31.40
C LYS A 285 14.25 -7.02 -31.31
N ASP A 286 14.67 -6.46 -32.44
CA ASP A 286 15.39 -5.18 -32.51
C ASP A 286 14.59 -4.00 -31.93
N MET A 287 13.26 -4.07 -31.94
CA MET A 287 12.40 -3.03 -31.35
C MET A 287 12.33 -3.18 -29.83
N VAL A 288 12.26 -4.41 -29.32
CA VAL A 288 12.33 -4.71 -27.88
C VAL A 288 13.71 -4.37 -27.32
N GLU A 289 14.80 -4.71 -28.01
CA GLU A 289 16.17 -4.34 -27.58
C GLU A 289 16.40 -2.82 -27.61
N LYS A 290 15.76 -2.06 -28.52
CA LYS A 290 15.80 -0.58 -28.48
C LYS A 290 15.15 0.01 -27.22
N ALA A 291 14.10 -0.62 -26.69
CA ALA A 291 13.49 -0.19 -25.43
C ALA A 291 14.42 -0.39 -24.21
N ARG A 292 15.50 -1.16 -24.33
CA ARG A 292 16.47 -1.43 -23.25
C ARG A 292 17.19 -0.19 -22.72
N GLU A 293 17.33 0.87 -23.54
CA GLU A 293 18.08 2.09 -23.19
C GLU A 293 17.58 2.74 -21.89
N THR A 294 16.27 2.75 -21.67
CA THR A 294 15.66 3.29 -20.44
C THR A 294 15.04 2.21 -19.53
N ALA A 295 14.95 0.96 -19.99
CA ALA A 295 14.39 -0.13 -19.22
C ALA A 295 15.10 -0.34 -17.87
N HIS A 296 14.28 -0.63 -16.85
CA HIS A 296 14.73 -1.06 -15.53
C HIS A 296 14.87 -2.59 -15.48
N PHE A 297 13.95 -3.31 -16.13
CA PHE A 297 14.03 -4.75 -16.33
C PHE A 297 13.45 -5.17 -17.69
N ARG A 298 13.92 -6.30 -18.21
CA ARG A 298 13.23 -7.09 -19.24
C ARG A 298 12.41 -8.16 -18.53
N LEU A 299 11.20 -8.39 -18.99
CA LEU A 299 10.40 -9.54 -18.61
C LEU A 299 10.20 -10.44 -19.83
N THR A 300 10.35 -11.76 -19.62
CA THR A 300 10.17 -12.80 -20.63
C THR A 300 9.15 -13.80 -20.12
N ILE A 301 8.11 -14.08 -20.91
CA ILE A 301 7.21 -15.20 -20.69
C ILE A 301 7.51 -16.25 -21.75
N LEU A 302 7.71 -17.49 -21.33
CA LEU A 302 8.04 -18.60 -22.21
C LEU A 302 7.49 -19.91 -21.65
N ASP A 303 6.73 -20.64 -22.46
CA ASP A 303 6.18 -21.97 -22.15
C ASP A 303 5.43 -22.00 -20.80
N GLY A 304 4.70 -20.91 -20.50
CA GLY A 304 3.91 -20.70 -19.28
C GLY A 304 4.69 -20.24 -18.04
N LYS A 305 6.01 -20.08 -18.12
CA LYS A 305 6.88 -19.55 -17.06
C LYS A 305 7.20 -18.07 -17.31
N VAL A 306 7.50 -17.34 -16.23
CA VAL A 306 7.91 -15.93 -16.28
C VAL A 306 9.36 -15.79 -15.79
N TYR A 307 10.13 -14.90 -16.43
CA TYR A 307 11.53 -14.63 -16.12
C TYR A 307 11.81 -13.13 -16.12
N VAL A 308 12.72 -12.67 -15.26
CA VAL A 308 13.12 -11.25 -15.15
C VAL A 308 14.63 -11.08 -15.24
N GLU A 309 15.08 -10.22 -16.15
CA GLU A 309 16.46 -9.72 -16.28
C GLU A 309 16.48 -8.26 -15.80
N ASN A 310 17.20 -7.96 -14.71
CA ASN A 310 17.27 -6.61 -14.16
C ASN A 310 18.47 -5.84 -14.74
N PHE A 311 18.27 -4.59 -15.16
CA PHE A 311 19.32 -3.73 -15.72
C PHE A 311 19.80 -2.66 -14.75
N ARG A 312 18.89 -2.02 -14.03
CA ARG A 312 19.21 -0.94 -13.08
C ARG A 312 18.16 -0.83 -11.98
N GLN A 313 18.54 -0.24 -10.85
CA GLN A 313 17.62 0.04 -9.74
C GLN A 313 16.61 1.12 -10.15
N SER A 314 15.33 0.93 -9.78
CA SER A 314 14.30 1.96 -9.91
C SER A 314 14.33 2.97 -8.77
N ILE A 315 13.68 4.12 -8.96
CA ILE A 315 13.20 4.94 -7.84
C ILE A 315 12.37 4.03 -6.90
N GLN A 316 12.78 3.89 -5.63
CA GLN A 316 12.06 3.10 -4.62
C GLN A 316 11.80 1.63 -5.06
N THR A 317 10.97 0.89 -4.32
CA THR A 317 10.57 -0.49 -4.64
C THR A 317 9.57 -0.63 -5.81
N ARG A 318 9.53 0.33 -6.74
CA ARG A 318 8.63 0.32 -7.91
C ARG A 318 8.78 -0.92 -8.77
N ALA A 319 10.01 -1.23 -9.21
CA ALA A 319 10.29 -2.44 -9.98
C ALA A 319 9.93 -3.70 -9.18
N LEU A 320 10.28 -3.74 -7.89
CA LEU A 320 10.01 -4.88 -6.99
C LEU A 320 8.52 -5.19 -6.87
N PHE A 321 7.67 -4.18 -6.61
CA PHE A 321 6.22 -4.38 -6.49
C PHE A 321 5.51 -4.57 -7.85
N THR A 322 6.08 -4.06 -8.94
CA THR A 322 5.58 -4.37 -10.31
C THR A 322 5.86 -5.83 -10.68
N VAL A 323 7.08 -6.31 -10.43
CA VAL A 323 7.47 -7.71 -10.61
C VAL A 323 6.68 -8.63 -9.69
N TRP A 324 6.45 -8.24 -8.43
CA TRP A 324 5.53 -8.94 -7.53
C TRP A 324 4.11 -9.05 -8.10
N GLY A 325 3.56 -7.96 -8.63
CA GLY A 325 2.23 -7.93 -9.24
C GLY A 325 2.10 -8.84 -10.46
N ILE A 326 3.17 -8.96 -11.25
CA ILE A 326 3.21 -9.88 -12.40
C ILE A 326 3.39 -11.34 -11.94
N ALA A 327 4.11 -11.59 -10.84
CA ALA A 327 4.11 -12.90 -10.19
C ALA A 327 2.72 -13.29 -9.65
N GLN A 328 1.94 -12.32 -9.14
CA GLN A 328 0.55 -12.55 -8.76
C GLN A 328 -0.33 -12.85 -9.97
N LEU A 329 -0.23 -12.07 -11.05
CA LEU A 329 -0.95 -12.33 -12.30
C LEU A 329 -0.70 -13.75 -12.83
N ALA A 330 0.55 -14.21 -12.81
CA ALA A 330 0.92 -15.57 -13.21
C ALA A 330 0.36 -16.65 -12.27
N ARG A 331 0.12 -16.33 -10.99
CA ARG A 331 -0.55 -17.21 -10.01
C ARG A 331 -2.07 -17.21 -10.16
N THR A 332 -2.67 -16.08 -10.53
CA THR A 332 -4.11 -15.95 -10.85
C THR A 332 -4.47 -16.67 -12.14
N TYR A 333 -3.61 -16.56 -13.17
CA TYR A 333 -3.84 -17.07 -14.52
C TYR A 333 -2.69 -18.00 -15.02
N PRO A 334 -2.42 -19.12 -14.32
CA PRO A 334 -1.29 -20.00 -14.61
C PRO A 334 -1.36 -20.60 -16.01
N GLY A 335 -0.26 -20.49 -16.77
CA GLY A 335 -0.18 -21.02 -18.14
C GLY A 335 -1.10 -20.34 -19.17
N ARG A 336 -1.75 -19.21 -18.83
CA ARG A 336 -2.67 -18.47 -19.72
C ARG A 336 -2.09 -17.16 -20.28
N LEU A 337 -0.90 -16.76 -19.85
CA LEU A 337 -0.16 -15.65 -20.45
C LEU A 337 0.63 -16.19 -21.66
N PRO A 338 0.66 -15.49 -22.80
CA PRO A 338 1.37 -15.96 -23.99
C PRO A 338 2.88 -15.81 -23.87
N ASP A 339 3.61 -16.54 -24.71
CA ASP A 339 5.04 -16.29 -24.97
C ASP A 339 5.24 -14.83 -25.42
N LEU A 340 5.99 -14.03 -24.64
CA LEU A 340 6.34 -12.65 -24.98
C LEU A 340 7.70 -12.20 -24.40
N GLU A 341 8.25 -11.12 -24.94
CA GLU A 341 9.33 -10.34 -24.29
C GLU A 341 8.88 -8.87 -24.23
N LEU A 342 9.07 -8.22 -23.08
CA LEU A 342 8.82 -6.79 -22.91
C LEU A 342 9.93 -6.10 -22.11
N MET A 343 10.07 -4.80 -22.35
CA MET A 343 10.91 -3.90 -21.56
C MET A 343 10.01 -3.02 -20.69
N PHE A 344 10.38 -2.85 -19.42
CA PHE A 344 9.62 -2.02 -18.48
C PHE A 344 10.50 -0.92 -17.91
N ASP A 345 10.01 0.33 -17.87
CA ASP A 345 10.68 1.46 -17.25
C ASP A 345 9.83 2.07 -16.13
N CYS A 346 10.39 2.06 -14.92
CA CYS A 346 9.73 2.41 -13.67
C CYS A 346 9.82 3.91 -13.29
N ASP A 347 10.47 4.75 -14.10
CA ASP A 347 10.52 6.20 -13.85
C ASP A 347 9.18 6.88 -14.23
N ASP A 348 8.98 8.12 -13.78
CA ASP A 348 7.64 8.75 -13.85
C ASP A 348 7.16 9.11 -15.26
N ARG A 349 8.04 9.59 -16.14
CA ARG A 349 7.63 10.22 -17.40
C ARG A 349 7.72 9.29 -18.60
N PRO A 350 6.78 9.36 -19.56
CA PRO A 350 6.95 8.71 -20.86
C PRO A 350 8.16 9.28 -21.62
N VAL A 351 8.74 8.46 -22.48
CA VAL A 351 9.99 8.76 -23.21
C VAL A 351 9.94 8.41 -24.70
N VAL A 352 8.95 7.63 -25.16
CA VAL A 352 8.83 7.22 -26.57
C VAL A 352 8.08 8.30 -27.36
N GLU A 353 8.75 9.44 -27.57
CA GLU A 353 8.23 10.60 -28.29
C GLU A 353 7.71 10.25 -29.71
N ALA A 354 6.41 10.35 -29.93
CA ALA A 354 5.73 10.05 -31.18
C ALA A 354 6.27 10.86 -32.38
N GLU A 355 6.73 12.10 -32.14
CA GLU A 355 7.34 12.96 -33.15
C GLU A 355 8.61 12.36 -33.78
N ARG A 356 9.31 11.45 -33.08
CA ARG A 356 10.48 10.72 -33.59
C ARG A 356 10.13 9.54 -34.52
N PHE A 357 8.89 9.05 -34.45
CA PHE A 357 8.42 7.86 -35.17
C PHE A 357 7.37 8.17 -36.25
N GLY A 358 7.23 9.45 -36.61
CA GLY A 358 6.32 9.93 -37.66
C GLY A 358 6.89 9.91 -39.09
N VAL A 359 7.96 9.14 -39.35
CA VAL A 359 8.60 9.01 -40.67
C VAL A 359 8.40 7.60 -41.24
N PRO A 360 8.57 7.39 -42.57
CA PRO A 360 8.56 6.05 -43.14
C PRO A 360 9.59 5.14 -42.46
N ASP A 361 9.26 3.86 -42.33
CA ASP A 361 10.08 2.77 -41.79
C ASP A 361 10.58 2.93 -40.33
N SER A 362 10.23 4.01 -39.63
CA SER A 362 10.50 4.15 -38.20
C SER A 362 9.42 3.46 -37.35
N SER A 363 9.73 2.25 -36.87
CA SER A 363 8.87 1.54 -35.91
C SER A 363 9.27 1.86 -34.46
N PRO A 364 8.32 2.25 -33.58
CA PRO A 364 8.63 2.64 -32.20
C PRO A 364 9.05 1.44 -31.32
N PRO A 365 9.95 1.64 -30.33
CA PRO A 365 10.27 0.63 -29.33
C PRO A 365 9.09 0.42 -28.36
N PRO A 366 8.57 -0.80 -28.17
CA PRO A 366 7.53 -1.07 -27.19
C PRO A 366 8.11 -1.03 -25.76
N LEU A 367 7.80 0.04 -25.03
CA LEU A 367 8.22 0.25 -23.66
C LEU A 367 6.99 0.33 -22.75
N PHE A 368 6.94 -0.52 -21.72
CA PHE A 368 5.88 -0.52 -20.72
C PHE A 368 6.20 0.48 -19.60
N ARG A 369 5.19 1.27 -19.22
CA ARG A 369 5.26 2.32 -18.19
C ARG A 369 3.93 2.48 -17.46
N TYR A 370 3.94 3.26 -16.39
CA TYR A 370 2.75 3.52 -15.57
C TYR A 370 1.83 4.64 -16.09
N CYS A 371 2.32 5.50 -17.00
CA CYS A 371 1.52 6.53 -17.67
C CYS A 371 2.05 6.81 -19.07
N SER A 372 1.23 7.48 -19.89
CA SER A 372 1.62 8.05 -21.18
C SER A 372 0.93 9.40 -21.42
N ASP A 373 1.20 10.05 -22.55
CA ASP A 373 0.51 11.26 -22.99
C ASP A 373 0.28 11.25 -24.52
N TRP A 374 -0.41 12.26 -25.04
CA TRP A 374 -0.79 12.33 -26.45
C TRP A 374 0.41 12.56 -27.40
N ARG A 375 1.62 12.85 -26.89
CA ARG A 375 2.87 12.95 -27.65
C ARG A 375 3.74 11.71 -27.53
N SER A 376 3.27 10.69 -26.81
CA SER A 376 4.06 9.56 -26.36
C SER A 376 3.44 8.23 -26.81
N LEU A 377 4.29 7.22 -26.99
CA LEU A 377 3.90 5.89 -27.49
C LEU A 377 4.10 4.79 -26.44
N ASP A 378 4.52 5.16 -25.24
CA ASP A 378 4.73 4.29 -24.08
C ASP A 378 3.42 3.56 -23.71
N ILE A 379 3.52 2.24 -23.47
CA ILE A 379 2.40 1.33 -23.24
C ILE A 379 2.00 1.37 -21.76
N VAL A 380 0.72 1.67 -21.47
CA VAL A 380 0.28 1.99 -20.10
C VAL A 380 -0.16 0.74 -19.32
N PHE A 381 0.53 0.50 -18.19
CA PHE A 381 0.38 -0.63 -17.29
C PHE A 381 0.03 -0.16 -15.86
N PRO A 382 -0.72 -0.94 -15.04
CA PRO A 382 -1.02 -0.56 -13.66
C PRO A 382 0.22 -0.28 -12.80
N ASP A 383 0.14 0.74 -11.93
CA ASP A 383 1.28 1.12 -11.10
C ASP A 383 1.61 0.11 -9.99
N TRP A 384 2.84 0.15 -9.49
CA TRP A 384 3.32 -0.75 -8.43
C TRP A 384 2.48 -0.66 -7.15
N SER A 385 1.81 0.48 -6.91
CA SER A 385 1.13 0.76 -5.64
C SER A 385 -0.19 0.00 -5.48
N PHE A 386 -0.66 -0.69 -6.53
CA PHE A 386 -1.76 -1.65 -6.42
C PHE A 386 -1.41 -2.83 -5.47
N TRP A 387 -0.12 -3.19 -5.36
CA TRP A 387 0.38 -4.17 -4.39
C TRP A 387 1.02 -3.53 -3.14
N GLY A 388 0.81 -2.23 -2.95
CA GLY A 388 1.29 -1.46 -1.80
C GLY A 388 2.48 -0.54 -2.12
N TRP A 389 2.69 0.44 -1.26
CA TRP A 389 3.79 1.42 -1.37
C TRP A 389 4.42 1.61 0.01
N ALA A 390 5.30 0.66 0.36
CA ALA A 390 5.93 0.52 1.67
C ALA A 390 6.60 1.82 2.17
N GLU A 391 7.28 2.55 1.29
CA GLU A 391 7.97 3.81 1.57
C GLU A 391 7.04 4.96 1.98
N THR A 392 5.73 4.80 1.82
CA THR A 392 4.69 5.78 2.22
C THR A 392 3.68 5.20 3.21
N ASN A 393 3.88 3.95 3.67
CA ASN A 393 2.95 3.19 4.51
C ASN A 393 1.54 2.97 3.92
N ILE A 394 1.40 3.03 2.59
CA ILE A 394 0.13 2.77 1.90
C ILE A 394 0.00 1.27 1.60
N LYS A 395 -1.00 0.63 2.23
CA LYS A 395 -1.34 -0.80 2.08
C LYS A 395 -1.68 -1.19 0.61
N PRO A 396 -1.66 -2.49 0.27
CA PRO A 396 -2.18 -3.00 -1.00
C PRO A 396 -3.64 -2.64 -1.28
N TRP A 397 -4.01 -2.68 -2.56
CA TRP A 397 -5.25 -2.07 -3.05
C TRP A 397 -6.53 -2.62 -2.43
N ARG A 398 -6.70 -3.95 -2.32
CA ARG A 398 -7.90 -4.54 -1.68
C ARG A 398 -8.09 -4.02 -0.25
N SER A 399 -7.02 -3.94 0.53
CA SER A 399 -7.06 -3.46 1.92
C SER A 399 -7.34 -1.98 2.02
N VAL A 400 -6.63 -1.13 1.26
CA VAL A 400 -6.81 0.33 1.38
C VAL A 400 -8.13 0.80 0.76
N LEU A 401 -8.64 0.12 -0.28
CA LEU A 401 -9.98 0.38 -0.82
C LEU A 401 -11.07 0.05 0.22
N LYS A 402 -10.90 -1.04 0.99
CA LYS A 402 -11.76 -1.36 2.14
C LYS A 402 -11.64 -0.31 3.26
N ASP A 403 -10.42 0.08 3.66
CA ASP A 403 -10.18 1.12 4.67
C ASP A 403 -10.85 2.45 4.28
N ILE A 404 -10.81 2.82 2.98
CA ILE A 404 -11.48 4.01 2.44
C ILE A 404 -13.01 3.82 2.45
N LYS A 405 -13.54 2.66 2.07
CA LYS A 405 -14.98 2.36 2.10
C LYS A 405 -15.57 2.46 3.51
N GLU A 406 -14.84 2.03 4.53
CA GLU A 406 -15.21 2.24 5.93
C GLU A 406 -14.97 3.69 6.37
N GLY A 407 -13.92 4.33 5.87
CA GLY A 407 -13.63 5.75 6.05
C GLY A 407 -14.78 6.67 5.62
N ASN A 408 -15.42 6.38 4.49
CA ASN A 408 -16.54 7.17 3.95
C ASN A 408 -17.75 7.19 4.87
N LYS A 409 -17.98 6.12 5.65
CA LYS A 409 -19.10 5.98 6.59
C LYS A 409 -18.96 6.84 7.85
N LYS A 410 -17.73 7.27 8.19
CA LYS A 410 -17.42 8.01 9.43
C LYS A 410 -18.09 9.39 9.51
N ALA A 411 -18.42 10.00 8.36
CA ALA A 411 -19.16 11.25 8.28
C ALA A 411 -20.00 11.29 7.00
N LYS A 412 -21.30 11.63 7.13
CA LYS A 412 -22.19 11.82 5.98
C LYS A 412 -21.60 12.92 5.08
N TRP A 413 -21.79 12.82 3.77
CA TRP A 413 -21.24 13.78 2.82
C TRP A 413 -21.61 15.23 3.15
N GLU A 414 -22.83 15.42 3.63
CA GLU A 414 -23.41 16.68 4.09
C GLU A 414 -22.65 17.29 5.29
N ASP A 415 -22.15 16.45 6.20
CA ASP A 415 -21.47 16.84 7.44
C ASP A 415 -19.95 17.09 7.24
N ARG A 416 -19.41 16.77 6.05
CA ARG A 416 -17.99 16.96 5.71
C ARG A 416 -17.63 18.43 5.51
N GLU A 417 -16.36 18.75 5.77
CA GLU A 417 -15.79 20.10 5.64
C GLU A 417 -16.06 20.69 4.24
N PRO A 418 -16.66 21.89 4.11
CA PRO A 418 -17.20 22.41 2.85
C PRO A 418 -16.13 22.99 1.89
N TYR A 419 -14.88 22.54 2.00
CA TYR A 419 -13.71 23.09 1.30
C TYR A 419 -13.05 22.08 0.36
N ALA A 420 -12.26 22.58 -0.59
CA ALA A 420 -11.39 21.76 -1.43
C ALA A 420 -10.10 21.40 -0.70
N TYR A 421 -9.83 20.10 -0.59
CA TYR A 421 -8.68 19.58 0.17
C TYR A 421 -7.56 19.06 -0.72
N TRP A 422 -6.32 19.40 -0.38
CA TRP A 422 -5.13 18.76 -0.95
C TRP A 422 -4.06 18.54 0.13
N LYS A 423 -3.39 17.38 0.06
CA LYS A 423 -2.20 17.07 0.86
C LYS A 423 -1.20 16.37 -0.08
N GLY A 424 0.01 16.90 -0.20
CA GLY A 424 1.00 16.38 -1.13
C GLY A 424 2.34 17.12 -1.05
N ASN A 425 3.38 16.58 -1.67
CA ASN A 425 4.66 17.28 -1.80
C ASN A 425 4.53 18.35 -2.92
N PRO A 426 4.71 19.66 -2.62
CA PRO A 426 4.59 20.72 -3.61
C PRO A 426 5.84 20.89 -4.48
N ASP A 427 7.00 20.46 -4.01
CA ASP A 427 8.31 20.79 -4.57
C ASP A 427 8.72 19.90 -5.75
N VAL A 428 7.95 18.84 -6.02
CA VAL A 428 8.18 17.90 -7.15
C VAL A 428 7.92 18.51 -8.53
N CYS A 429 7.18 19.63 -8.63
CA CYS A 429 6.86 20.26 -9.91
C CYS A 429 6.35 21.71 -9.78
N PRO A 430 6.56 22.58 -10.80
CA PRO A 430 6.13 23.98 -10.74
C PRO A 430 4.62 24.19 -10.54
N TRP A 431 3.77 23.29 -11.05
CA TRP A 431 2.31 23.45 -10.96
C TRP A 431 1.73 23.09 -9.59
N ARG A 432 2.41 22.28 -8.78
CA ARG A 432 2.05 22.09 -7.36
C ARG A 432 2.56 23.22 -6.47
N ALA A 433 3.77 23.72 -6.70
CA ALA A 433 4.25 24.95 -6.08
C ALA A 433 3.33 26.15 -6.41
N ASP A 434 2.77 26.20 -7.62
CA ASP A 434 1.75 27.17 -8.01
C ASP A 434 0.40 26.94 -7.32
N LEU A 435 -0.05 25.69 -7.18
CA LEU A 435 -1.28 25.35 -6.43
C LEU A 435 -1.24 25.85 -4.99
N MET A 436 -0.09 25.80 -4.30
CA MET A 436 0.04 26.28 -2.91
C MET A 436 -0.36 27.75 -2.72
N LYS A 437 -0.31 28.58 -3.77
CA LYS A 437 -0.79 29.98 -3.76
C LYS A 437 -2.31 30.09 -3.61
N CYS A 438 -3.04 29.00 -3.80
CA CYS A 438 -4.48 28.92 -3.60
C CYS A 438 -4.87 28.60 -2.14
N ASN A 439 -3.91 28.41 -1.23
CA ASN A 439 -4.24 28.17 0.18
C ASN A 439 -4.85 29.43 0.82
N ALA A 440 -5.65 29.27 1.87
CA ALA A 440 -6.25 30.41 2.55
C ALA A 440 -5.22 31.28 3.29
N THR A 441 -5.38 32.59 3.17
CA THR A 441 -4.69 33.61 3.97
C THR A 441 -5.71 34.53 4.64
N PRO A 442 -5.35 35.30 5.68
CA PRO A 442 -6.28 36.24 6.32
C PRO A 442 -6.88 37.28 5.37
N GLN A 443 -6.25 37.54 4.23
CA GLN A 443 -6.69 38.50 3.21
C GLN A 443 -7.40 37.84 2.01
N THR A 444 -7.30 36.52 1.83
CA THR A 444 -7.87 35.81 0.67
C THR A 444 -8.08 34.32 0.97
N ASP A 445 -9.34 33.88 0.95
CA ASP A 445 -9.69 32.46 0.92
C ASP A 445 -10.18 32.06 -0.47
N TRP A 446 -9.57 31.01 -1.06
CA TRP A 446 -10.03 30.37 -2.31
C TRP A 446 -10.97 29.17 -2.07
N ASN A 447 -11.43 29.00 -0.83
CA ASN A 447 -12.18 27.86 -0.32
C ASN A 447 -11.38 26.54 -0.43
N ALA A 448 -10.05 26.63 -0.40
CA ALA A 448 -9.12 25.52 -0.49
C ALA A 448 -8.25 25.41 0.77
N ARG A 449 -7.89 24.17 1.14
CA ARG A 449 -7.10 23.81 2.32
C ARG A 449 -5.97 22.89 1.86
N LEU A 450 -4.75 23.44 1.79
CA LEU A 450 -3.59 22.82 1.15
C LEU A 450 -2.47 22.57 2.16
N TYR A 451 -1.95 21.33 2.19
CA TYR A 451 -1.01 20.88 3.21
C TYR A 451 0.23 20.21 2.58
N ASN A 452 1.43 20.59 3.04
CA ASN A 452 2.68 19.98 2.55
C ASN A 452 2.91 18.60 3.19
N TRP A 453 3.06 17.56 2.37
CA TRP A 453 3.30 16.18 2.80
C TRP A 453 4.72 15.94 3.35
N ILE A 454 5.67 16.86 3.18
CA ILE A 454 7.01 16.74 3.77
C ILE A 454 6.93 16.63 5.31
N ALA A 455 5.96 17.28 5.95
CA ALA A 455 5.69 17.13 7.39
C ALA A 455 5.27 15.70 7.79
N GLU A 456 4.64 14.92 6.90
CA GLU A 456 4.34 13.50 7.16
C GLU A 456 5.59 12.63 7.10
N SER A 457 6.50 12.89 6.16
CA SER A 457 7.76 12.12 6.08
C SER A 457 8.60 12.27 7.34
N GLN A 458 8.62 13.47 7.95
CA GLN A 458 9.27 13.74 9.23
C GLN A 458 8.63 12.97 10.42
N GLN A 459 7.36 12.57 10.30
CA GLN A 459 6.65 11.79 11.33
C GLN A 459 6.54 10.29 11.00
N GLY A 460 7.24 9.81 9.95
CA GLY A 460 7.17 8.42 9.51
C GLY A 460 5.82 8.02 8.93
N TYR A 461 5.11 8.96 8.29
CA TYR A 461 3.82 8.76 7.62
C TYR A 461 2.70 8.21 8.55
N LYS A 462 2.73 8.53 9.84
CA LYS A 462 1.72 8.08 10.82
C LYS A 462 0.30 8.52 10.49
N GLN A 463 0.10 9.66 9.81
CA GLN A 463 -1.21 10.16 9.37
C GLN A 463 -1.41 10.01 7.84
N SER A 464 -0.75 9.02 7.22
CA SER A 464 -0.95 8.65 5.81
C SER A 464 -2.21 7.82 5.55
N ASN A 465 -2.80 7.19 6.57
CA ASN A 465 -3.95 6.29 6.42
C ASN A 465 -5.09 6.97 5.63
N LEU A 466 -5.32 6.50 4.41
CA LEU A 466 -6.24 7.10 3.45
C LEU A 466 -7.71 6.96 3.89
N GLY A 467 -8.04 5.92 4.66
CA GLY A 467 -9.36 5.73 5.30
C GLY A 467 -9.69 6.75 6.40
N ASN A 468 -8.77 7.67 6.72
CA ASN A 468 -9.02 8.83 7.58
C ASN A 468 -9.06 10.16 6.81
N GLN A 469 -8.94 10.15 5.47
CA GLN A 469 -8.78 11.38 4.67
C GLN A 469 -10.04 11.82 3.89
N CYS A 470 -11.16 11.11 4.02
CA CYS A 470 -12.42 11.43 3.33
C CYS A 470 -13.30 12.45 4.12
N THR A 471 -12.66 13.40 4.79
CA THR A 471 -13.27 14.36 5.74
C THR A 471 -13.80 15.64 5.11
N HIS A 472 -13.43 15.93 3.86
CA HIS A 472 -13.78 17.15 3.14
C HIS A 472 -14.68 16.83 1.94
N ARG A 473 -15.62 17.73 1.63
CA ARG A 473 -16.58 17.55 0.52
C ARG A 473 -15.90 17.45 -0.85
N TYR A 474 -14.76 18.10 -1.06
CA TYR A 474 -14.08 18.11 -2.36
C TYR A 474 -12.59 17.76 -2.20
N LYS A 475 -12.06 16.93 -3.11
CA LYS A 475 -10.65 16.51 -3.11
C LYS A 475 -9.98 17.07 -4.37
N ILE A 476 -8.84 17.72 -4.26
CA ILE A 476 -8.12 18.25 -5.44
C ILE A 476 -7.23 17.15 -6.02
N TYR A 477 -7.31 16.90 -7.33
CA TYR A 477 -6.26 16.19 -8.05
C TYR A 477 -5.32 17.17 -8.73
N ILE A 478 -4.03 16.90 -8.64
CA ILE A 478 -3.01 17.53 -9.47
C ILE A 478 -1.83 16.58 -9.66
N GLU A 479 -1.34 16.54 -10.89
CA GLU A 479 -0.20 15.74 -11.34
C GLU A 479 1.08 16.04 -10.53
N GLY A 480 1.96 15.04 -10.42
CA GLY A 480 3.25 15.11 -9.75
C GLY A 480 4.36 15.51 -10.72
N TRP A 481 5.45 14.73 -10.75
CA TRP A 481 6.46 14.85 -11.80
C TRP A 481 5.94 14.34 -13.17
N ALA A 482 5.02 13.36 -13.13
CA ALA A 482 4.11 12.94 -14.20
C ALA A 482 2.68 12.74 -13.63
N TRP A 483 1.94 11.68 -13.98
CA TRP A 483 0.71 11.29 -13.25
C TRP A 483 0.97 11.16 -11.73
N SER A 484 -0.08 11.18 -10.91
CA SER A 484 0.04 11.08 -9.45
C SER A 484 -0.74 9.89 -8.91
N VAL A 485 -0.01 8.90 -8.38
CA VAL A 485 -0.48 7.67 -7.71
C VAL A 485 -1.65 7.90 -6.72
N SER A 486 -1.77 9.12 -6.18
CA SER A 486 -2.91 9.61 -5.39
C SER A 486 -4.29 9.46 -6.05
N GLU A 487 -4.38 9.39 -7.38
CA GLU A 487 -5.63 9.50 -8.17
C GLU A 487 -6.70 8.52 -7.69
N LYS A 488 -6.43 7.22 -7.77
CA LYS A 488 -7.34 6.15 -7.32
C LYS A 488 -7.78 6.32 -5.85
N TYR A 489 -6.88 6.77 -4.98
CA TYR A 489 -7.18 6.94 -3.55
C TYR A 489 -8.11 8.11 -3.24
N ILE A 490 -8.01 9.23 -3.96
CA ILE A 490 -8.87 10.40 -3.71
C ILE A 490 -10.26 10.25 -4.34
N PHE A 491 -10.39 9.52 -5.45
CA PHE A 491 -11.67 9.24 -6.09
C PHE A 491 -12.56 8.31 -5.24
N ALA A 492 -11.97 7.32 -4.56
CA ALA A 492 -12.70 6.36 -3.71
C ALA A 492 -13.40 6.97 -2.47
N CYS A 493 -13.23 8.27 -2.19
CA CYS A 493 -13.72 8.94 -0.98
C CYS A 493 -15.21 9.38 -1.00
N ASP A 494 -16.00 9.11 -2.05
CA ASP A 494 -17.35 9.70 -2.30
C ASP A 494 -17.41 11.25 -2.37
N SER A 495 -16.25 11.92 -2.33
CA SER A 495 -16.12 13.37 -2.41
C SER A 495 -15.71 13.76 -3.84
N PRO A 496 -16.41 14.67 -4.54
CA PRO A 496 -16.03 15.08 -5.89
C PRO A 496 -14.56 15.46 -6.02
N VAL A 497 -13.89 14.79 -6.95
CA VAL A 497 -12.54 15.16 -7.35
C VAL A 497 -12.61 16.39 -8.23
N LEU A 498 -11.95 17.45 -7.77
CA LEU A 498 -11.67 18.66 -8.52
C LEU A 498 -10.39 18.38 -9.33
N LEU A 499 -10.57 17.89 -10.55
CA LEU A 499 -9.51 17.37 -11.40
C LEU A 499 -8.85 18.51 -12.18
N ASN A 500 -7.63 18.90 -11.81
CA ASN A 500 -6.84 19.80 -12.64
C ASN A 500 -6.65 19.23 -14.05
N THR A 501 -6.50 20.11 -15.04
CA THR A 501 -6.29 19.72 -16.44
C THR A 501 -5.08 18.79 -16.58
N LEU A 502 -5.33 17.57 -17.04
CA LEU A 502 -4.32 16.53 -17.20
C LEU A 502 -3.36 16.81 -18.36
N ARG A 503 -2.12 16.38 -18.19
CA ARG A 503 -1.05 16.29 -19.19
C ARG A 503 -0.81 14.83 -19.55
N TRP A 504 -0.79 13.94 -18.55
CA TRP A 504 -0.62 12.49 -18.65
C TRP A 504 -1.93 11.74 -18.40
N HIS A 505 -1.92 10.45 -18.70
CA HIS A 505 -2.98 9.53 -18.34
C HIS A 505 -2.40 8.18 -17.88
N ASP A 506 -3.02 7.60 -16.86
CA ASP A 506 -2.88 6.18 -16.53
C ASP A 506 -3.87 5.33 -17.37
N PHE A 507 -3.96 4.05 -17.02
CA PHE A 507 -4.76 3.08 -17.76
C PHE A 507 -6.29 3.28 -17.61
N PHE A 508 -6.78 3.84 -16.50
CA PHE A 508 -8.22 3.93 -16.20
C PHE A 508 -8.81 5.33 -16.38
N ILE A 509 -8.04 6.40 -16.11
CA ILE A 509 -8.55 7.79 -16.11
C ILE A 509 -9.13 8.22 -17.46
N ARG A 510 -8.70 7.57 -18.55
CA ARG A 510 -9.24 7.73 -19.90
C ARG A 510 -10.74 7.43 -19.97
N GLY A 511 -11.25 6.45 -19.21
CA GLY A 511 -12.67 6.12 -19.11
C GLY A 511 -13.52 7.11 -18.30
N MET A 512 -12.92 7.90 -17.41
CA MET A 512 -13.67 8.82 -16.53
C MET A 512 -14.16 10.07 -17.28
N VAL A 513 -15.24 10.72 -16.83
CA VAL A 513 -15.97 11.74 -17.62
C VAL A 513 -16.23 13.02 -16.79
N PRO A 514 -15.95 14.25 -17.31
CA PRO A 514 -16.24 15.50 -16.61
C PRO A 514 -17.73 15.69 -16.34
N GLN A 515 -18.08 16.33 -15.21
CA GLN A 515 -19.45 16.48 -14.68
C GLN A 515 -20.19 15.17 -14.38
N HIS A 516 -19.56 13.99 -14.55
CA HIS A 516 -20.14 12.71 -14.14
C HIS A 516 -19.27 12.04 -13.06
N HIS A 517 -18.00 11.79 -13.36
CA HIS A 517 -17.06 11.16 -12.45
C HIS A 517 -16.18 12.19 -11.70
N TYR A 518 -15.95 13.37 -12.28
CA TYR A 518 -15.15 14.45 -11.68
C TYR A 518 -15.62 15.84 -12.09
N TRP A 519 -15.20 16.87 -11.36
CA TRP A 519 -15.35 18.27 -11.75
C TRP A 519 -14.04 18.79 -12.37
N PRO A 520 -14.02 19.29 -13.61
CA PRO A 520 -12.79 19.78 -14.23
C PRO A 520 -12.35 21.14 -13.66
N VAL A 521 -11.05 21.30 -13.43
CA VAL A 521 -10.40 22.52 -12.95
C VAL A 521 -9.37 23.01 -13.97
N ARG A 522 -9.40 24.32 -14.25
CA ARG A 522 -8.48 24.98 -15.16
C ARG A 522 -7.06 25.05 -14.59
N ASP A 523 -6.06 24.57 -15.33
CA ASP A 523 -4.65 24.75 -14.92
C ASP A 523 -4.20 26.23 -15.01
N ASP A 524 -4.69 26.99 -15.97
CA ASP A 524 -4.29 28.39 -16.21
C ASP A 524 -4.90 29.41 -15.22
N ASP A 525 -5.91 29.01 -14.44
CA ASP A 525 -6.65 29.89 -13.52
C ASP A 525 -7.04 29.19 -12.20
N LYS A 526 -6.23 28.19 -11.80
CA LYS A 526 -6.56 27.16 -10.80
C LYS A 526 -7.23 27.67 -9.52
N CYS A 527 -6.76 28.75 -8.88
CA CYS A 527 -7.35 29.23 -7.63
C CYS A 527 -8.78 29.79 -7.80
N ARG A 528 -9.05 30.45 -8.94
CA ARG A 528 -10.40 30.95 -9.27
C ARG A 528 -11.34 29.83 -9.70
N SER A 529 -10.81 28.85 -10.43
CA SER A 529 -11.56 27.67 -10.87
C SER A 529 -11.92 26.76 -9.69
N LEU A 530 -11.01 26.54 -8.74
CA LEU A 530 -11.27 25.87 -7.46
C LEU A 530 -12.32 26.59 -6.62
N LYS A 531 -12.19 27.91 -6.42
CA LYS A 531 -13.17 28.68 -5.64
C LYS A 531 -14.56 28.60 -6.26
N PHE A 532 -14.66 28.74 -7.58
CA PHE A 532 -15.92 28.58 -8.31
C PHE A 532 -16.50 27.16 -8.15
N ALA A 533 -15.68 26.12 -8.26
CA ALA A 533 -16.11 24.73 -8.09
C ALA A 533 -16.71 24.47 -6.69
N VAL A 534 -16.05 24.96 -5.63
CA VAL A 534 -16.51 24.79 -4.25
C VAL A 534 -17.76 25.61 -3.96
N GLU A 535 -17.83 26.87 -4.40
CA GLU A 535 -19.06 27.69 -4.27
C GLU A 535 -20.21 27.10 -5.08
N TRP A 536 -19.97 26.58 -6.28
CA TRP A 536 -20.99 25.90 -7.06
C TRP A 536 -21.48 24.65 -6.32
N GLY A 537 -20.57 23.76 -5.90
CA GLY A 537 -20.92 22.49 -5.25
C GLY A 537 -21.69 22.68 -3.95
N ASN A 538 -21.30 23.65 -3.12
CA ASN A 538 -21.99 23.95 -1.85
C ASN A 538 -23.39 24.54 -2.07
N ASN A 539 -23.66 25.17 -3.22
CA ASN A 539 -25.00 25.61 -3.61
C ASN A 539 -25.80 24.54 -4.39
N HIS A 540 -25.17 23.46 -4.83
CA HIS A 540 -25.77 22.38 -5.63
C HIS A 540 -25.46 21.00 -5.01
N THR A 541 -25.59 20.88 -3.68
CA THR A 541 -25.13 19.74 -2.87
C THR A 541 -25.52 18.37 -3.43
N LYS A 542 -26.77 18.18 -3.87
CA LYS A 542 -27.23 16.93 -4.51
C LYS A 542 -26.44 16.57 -5.77
N MET A 543 -26.16 17.55 -6.63
CA MET A 543 -25.40 17.34 -7.86
C MET A 543 -23.93 17.07 -7.53
N ALA A 544 -23.34 17.85 -6.61
CA ALA A 544 -21.98 17.63 -6.13
C ALA A 544 -21.82 16.21 -5.58
N LYS A 545 -22.63 15.81 -4.60
CA LYS A 545 -22.62 14.46 -4.02
C LYS A 545 -22.70 13.36 -5.10
N SER A 546 -23.62 13.48 -6.07
CA SER A 546 -23.76 12.50 -7.15
C SER A 546 -22.51 12.35 -8.05
N ILE A 547 -21.71 13.41 -8.23
CA ILE A 547 -20.43 13.33 -8.96
C ILE A 547 -19.38 12.57 -8.14
N GLY A 548 -19.37 12.78 -6.82
CA GLY A 548 -18.47 12.09 -5.90
C GLY A 548 -18.80 10.61 -5.78
N GLU A 549 -20.08 10.29 -5.60
CA GLU A 549 -20.60 8.91 -5.58
C GLU A 549 -20.32 8.17 -6.90
N ALA A 550 -20.49 8.82 -8.05
CA ALA A 550 -20.21 8.18 -9.34
C ALA A 550 -18.69 7.99 -9.60
N GLY A 551 -17.86 8.99 -9.30
CA GLY A 551 -16.40 8.87 -9.39
C GLY A 551 -15.83 7.82 -8.43
N SER A 552 -16.43 7.71 -7.24
CA SER A 552 -16.10 6.69 -6.25
C SER A 552 -16.55 5.29 -6.69
N ARG A 553 -17.78 5.14 -7.21
CA ARG A 553 -18.31 3.86 -7.73
C ARG A 553 -17.40 3.26 -8.79
N PHE A 554 -16.97 4.04 -9.76
CA PHE A 554 -16.00 3.62 -10.79
C PHE A 554 -14.73 3.00 -10.14
N ILE A 555 -14.22 3.58 -9.06
CA ILE A 555 -13.04 3.03 -8.37
C ILE A 555 -13.37 1.78 -7.53
N HIS A 556 -14.51 1.74 -6.85
CA HIS A 556 -14.91 0.58 -6.02
C HIS A 556 -15.38 -0.64 -6.83
N GLU A 557 -15.91 -0.44 -8.04
CA GLU A 557 -16.54 -1.48 -8.86
C GLU A 557 -15.73 -1.79 -10.14
N ASP A 558 -15.32 -0.76 -10.90
CA ASP A 558 -14.58 -0.91 -12.16
C ASP A 558 -13.06 -0.99 -11.98
N LEU A 559 -12.50 -0.55 -10.84
CA LEU A 559 -11.05 -0.59 -10.56
C LEU A 559 -10.64 -1.58 -9.44
N LYS A 560 -11.52 -2.51 -9.04
CA LYS A 560 -11.18 -3.60 -8.10
C LYS A 560 -9.99 -4.45 -8.59
N MET A 561 -9.24 -5.10 -7.69
CA MET A 561 -8.01 -5.84 -8.05
C MET A 561 -8.22 -6.91 -9.12
N GLU A 562 -9.42 -7.51 -9.17
CA GLU A 562 -9.78 -8.53 -10.15
C GLU A 562 -9.74 -7.94 -11.57
N TYR A 563 -10.25 -6.72 -11.76
CA TYR A 563 -10.14 -6.00 -13.02
C TYR A 563 -8.76 -5.37 -13.26
N VAL A 564 -7.93 -5.17 -12.22
CA VAL A 564 -6.51 -4.82 -12.39
C VAL A 564 -5.75 -6.00 -13.02
N TYR A 565 -5.95 -7.23 -12.50
CA TYR A 565 -5.37 -8.44 -13.10
C TYR A 565 -5.95 -8.72 -14.49
N ASP A 566 -7.25 -8.54 -14.72
CA ASP A 566 -7.82 -8.72 -16.07
C ASP A 566 -7.27 -7.71 -17.07
N TYR A 567 -7.04 -6.44 -16.66
CA TYR A 567 -6.42 -5.45 -17.54
C TYR A 567 -4.99 -5.86 -17.91
N MET A 568 -4.19 -6.31 -16.94
CA MET A 568 -2.85 -6.84 -17.19
C MET A 568 -2.89 -8.09 -18.08
N PHE A 569 -3.84 -9.00 -17.84
CA PHE A 569 -4.04 -10.21 -18.62
C PHE A 569 -4.33 -9.88 -20.10
N HIS A 570 -5.30 -9.00 -20.36
CA HIS A 570 -5.68 -8.60 -21.72
C HIS A 570 -4.58 -7.80 -22.42
N LEU A 571 -3.90 -6.89 -21.70
CA LEU A 571 -2.80 -6.12 -22.26
C LEU A 571 -1.64 -7.02 -22.70
N LEU A 572 -1.23 -7.98 -21.86
CA LEU A 572 -0.19 -8.94 -22.21
C LEU A 572 -0.64 -9.92 -23.31
N ASN A 573 -1.93 -10.30 -23.34
CA ASN A 573 -2.48 -11.15 -24.41
C ASN A 573 -2.55 -10.44 -25.77
N GLU A 574 -2.99 -9.19 -25.82
CA GLU A 574 -2.99 -8.39 -27.06
C GLU A 574 -1.57 -8.06 -27.52
N TYR A 575 -0.66 -7.73 -26.59
CA TYR A 575 0.75 -7.48 -26.92
C TYR A 575 1.45 -8.74 -27.44
N GLY A 576 1.25 -9.90 -26.80
CA GLY A 576 1.83 -11.18 -27.25
C GLY A 576 1.47 -11.55 -28.69
N LYS A 577 0.25 -11.23 -29.14
CA LYS A 577 -0.20 -11.45 -30.53
C LYS A 577 0.57 -10.63 -31.58
N LEU A 578 1.31 -9.60 -31.17
CA LEU A 578 2.09 -8.73 -32.04
C LEU A 578 3.53 -9.23 -32.26
N MET A 579 4.02 -10.15 -31.42
CA MET A 579 5.38 -10.68 -31.47
C MET A 579 5.69 -11.35 -32.82
N LYS A 580 6.81 -10.98 -33.44
CA LYS A 580 7.30 -11.54 -34.72
C LYS A 580 8.48 -12.51 -34.57
N TYR A 581 8.77 -12.94 -33.34
CA TYR A 581 9.81 -13.90 -33.00
C TYR A 581 9.39 -14.72 -31.77
N LYS A 582 9.89 -15.96 -31.59
CA LYS A 582 9.70 -16.68 -30.32
C LYS A 582 10.68 -16.12 -29.27
N PRO A 583 10.21 -15.79 -28.05
CA PRO A 583 11.06 -15.40 -26.93
C PRO A 583 12.21 -16.35 -26.61
N SER A 584 13.23 -15.80 -25.96
CA SER A 584 14.44 -16.51 -25.51
C SER A 584 14.83 -16.02 -24.12
N VAL A 585 14.90 -16.91 -23.12
CA VAL A 585 15.30 -16.53 -21.75
C VAL A 585 16.71 -15.94 -21.77
N PRO A 586 16.90 -14.68 -21.32
CA PRO A 586 18.23 -14.07 -21.30
C PRO A 586 19.20 -14.77 -20.33
N ALA A 587 20.49 -14.76 -20.66
CA ALA A 587 21.53 -15.20 -19.74
C ALA A 587 21.54 -14.30 -18.49
N GLY A 588 21.30 -14.88 -17.32
CA GLY A 588 21.20 -14.15 -16.05
C GLY A 588 19.76 -13.72 -15.67
N ALA A 589 18.74 -14.03 -16.47
CA ALA A 589 17.35 -13.86 -16.05
C ALA A 589 16.96 -14.90 -14.98
N VAL A 590 16.18 -14.46 -13.98
CA VAL A 590 15.72 -15.29 -12.86
C VAL A 590 14.28 -15.74 -13.10
N GLU A 591 13.95 -17.01 -12.83
CA GLU A 591 12.57 -17.51 -12.88
C GLU A 591 11.73 -16.85 -11.78
N LEU A 592 10.59 -16.28 -12.17
CA LEU A 592 9.74 -15.46 -11.30
C LEU A 592 8.61 -16.29 -10.68
N CYS A 593 8.61 -16.35 -9.35
CA CYS A 593 7.53 -16.86 -8.51
C CYS A 593 7.40 -16.00 -7.24
N PRO A 594 6.27 -16.08 -6.51
CA PRO A 594 6.09 -15.35 -5.26
C PRO A 594 7.25 -15.49 -4.26
N GLU A 595 7.84 -16.68 -4.07
CA GLU A 595 8.97 -16.86 -3.14
C GLU A 595 10.23 -16.13 -3.60
N SER A 596 10.50 -16.09 -4.91
CA SER A 596 11.68 -15.44 -5.49
C SER A 596 11.78 -13.95 -5.16
N VAL A 597 10.63 -13.31 -4.89
CA VAL A 597 10.52 -11.92 -4.49
C VAL A 597 10.34 -11.80 -2.98
N ALA A 598 9.31 -12.44 -2.42
CA ALA A 598 8.88 -12.20 -1.05
C ALA A 598 9.76 -12.87 0.02
N CYS A 599 10.50 -13.94 -0.28
CA CYS A 599 11.30 -14.64 0.73
C CYS A 599 12.65 -13.96 1.04
N ALA A 600 13.04 -12.96 0.26
CA ALA A 600 14.13 -12.03 0.60
C ALA A 600 13.62 -10.75 1.30
N ALA A 601 12.34 -10.40 1.12
CA ALA A 601 11.74 -9.22 1.73
C ALA A 601 11.62 -9.34 3.26
N ARG A 602 11.61 -8.19 3.95
CA ARG A 602 11.47 -8.08 5.41
C ARG A 602 10.50 -6.95 5.78
N GLY A 603 10.04 -6.92 7.04
CA GLY A 603 9.25 -5.83 7.60
C GLY A 603 8.01 -5.48 6.76
N ILE A 604 7.77 -4.18 6.54
CA ILE A 604 6.61 -3.67 5.81
C ILE A 604 6.54 -4.15 4.35
N TRP A 605 7.67 -4.33 3.67
CA TRP A 605 7.70 -4.87 2.30
C TRP A 605 7.21 -6.32 2.26
N ARG A 606 7.69 -7.16 3.18
CA ARG A 606 7.22 -8.54 3.34
C ARG A 606 5.73 -8.59 3.66
N LYS A 607 5.28 -7.76 4.62
CA LYS A 607 3.87 -7.68 5.02
C LYS A 607 2.97 -7.31 3.84
N PHE A 608 3.32 -6.30 3.04
CA PHE A 608 2.49 -5.89 1.90
C PHE A 608 2.47 -6.92 0.77
N MET A 609 3.55 -7.70 0.60
CA MET A 609 3.52 -8.88 -0.27
C MET A 609 2.58 -9.96 0.27
N GLU A 610 2.68 -10.36 1.55
CA GLU A 610 1.76 -11.34 2.15
C GLU A 610 0.29 -10.88 2.15
N GLU A 611 0.04 -9.58 2.38
CA GLU A 611 -1.27 -8.94 2.34
C GLU A 611 -1.83 -8.81 0.90
N SER A 612 -0.99 -9.01 -0.13
CA SER A 612 -1.37 -9.03 -1.56
C SER A 612 -1.01 -10.33 -2.29
N LEU A 613 -0.80 -11.42 -1.55
CA LEU A 613 -0.59 -12.75 -2.10
C LEU A 613 -1.93 -13.31 -2.58
N GLU A 614 -2.04 -13.59 -3.88
CA GLU A 614 -3.18 -14.32 -4.42
C GLU A 614 -3.10 -15.77 -3.95
N LYS A 615 -4.17 -16.30 -3.33
CA LYS A 615 -4.13 -17.65 -2.73
C LYS A 615 -3.95 -18.75 -3.76
N GLY A 616 -4.41 -18.56 -4.99
CA GLY A 616 -4.23 -19.50 -6.10
C GLY A 616 -4.84 -18.96 -7.39
N PRO A 617 -5.14 -19.84 -8.36
CA PRO A 617 -5.78 -19.46 -9.61
C PRO A 617 -7.18 -18.89 -9.40
N SER A 618 -7.61 -17.99 -10.29
CA SER A 618 -8.99 -17.50 -10.31
C SER A 618 -10.00 -18.63 -10.52
N GLU A 619 -11.16 -18.51 -9.88
CA GLU A 619 -12.33 -19.40 -10.05
C GLU A 619 -13.20 -18.99 -11.25
N SER A 620 -12.95 -17.79 -11.78
CA SER A 620 -13.62 -17.22 -12.95
C SER A 620 -12.63 -16.96 -14.07
N ASP A 621 -13.11 -17.06 -15.31
CA ASP A 621 -12.37 -16.52 -16.45
C ASP A 621 -12.25 -14.99 -16.34
N PRO A 622 -11.17 -14.38 -16.87
CA PRO A 622 -11.08 -12.93 -17.02
C PRO A 622 -12.31 -12.36 -17.71
N CYS A 623 -12.66 -11.12 -17.38
CA CYS A 623 -13.76 -10.41 -18.03
C CYS A 623 -13.64 -10.42 -19.57
N THR A 624 -14.76 -10.39 -20.29
CA THR A 624 -14.77 -10.30 -21.76
C THR A 624 -14.43 -8.87 -22.18
N MET A 625 -13.24 -8.67 -22.74
CA MET A 625 -12.86 -7.37 -23.30
C MET A 625 -13.64 -7.09 -24.58
N GLN A 626 -14.24 -5.90 -24.64
CA GLN A 626 -14.96 -5.41 -25.82
C GLN A 626 -13.99 -5.17 -27.01
N PRO A 627 -14.47 -5.23 -28.26
CA PRO A 627 -13.66 -4.91 -29.43
C PRO A 627 -13.10 -3.47 -29.39
N PRO A 628 -12.05 -3.16 -30.17
CA PRO A 628 -11.54 -1.79 -30.29
C PRO A 628 -12.65 -0.81 -30.66
N TYR A 629 -12.52 0.43 -30.18
CA TYR A 629 -13.34 1.52 -30.67
C TYR A 629 -13.18 1.69 -32.18
N ASN A 630 -14.26 2.06 -32.88
CA ASN A 630 -14.09 2.67 -34.20
C ASN A 630 -13.59 4.13 -34.05
N PRO A 631 -12.94 4.73 -35.06
CA PRO A 631 -12.39 6.08 -34.94
C PRO A 631 -13.44 7.15 -34.58
N GLN A 632 -14.68 6.98 -35.03
CA GLN A 632 -15.80 7.88 -34.71
C GLN A 632 -16.22 7.79 -33.23
N GLU A 633 -16.18 6.62 -32.60
CA GLU A 633 -16.44 6.44 -31.16
C GLU A 633 -15.42 7.19 -30.30
N ILE A 634 -14.12 7.03 -30.57
CA ILE A 634 -13.05 7.77 -29.85
C ILE A 634 -13.21 9.28 -30.03
N LEU A 635 -13.50 9.74 -31.25
CA LEU A 635 -13.72 11.16 -31.52
C LEU A 635 -14.94 11.68 -30.76
N ALA A 636 -16.10 11.01 -30.85
CA ALA A 636 -17.32 11.42 -30.18
C ALA A 636 -17.21 11.41 -28.64
N PHE A 637 -16.51 10.42 -28.07
CA PHE A 637 -16.24 10.32 -26.64
C PHE A 637 -15.34 11.49 -26.16
N ASN A 638 -14.25 11.76 -26.88
CA ASN A 638 -13.33 12.85 -26.57
C ASN A 638 -13.98 14.24 -26.77
N GLU A 639 -14.74 14.44 -27.85
CA GLU A 639 -15.54 15.66 -28.04
C GLU A 639 -16.59 15.83 -26.95
N GLY A 640 -17.22 14.74 -26.49
CA GLY A 640 -18.13 14.72 -25.35
C GLY A 640 -17.45 15.19 -24.05
N LYS A 641 -16.25 14.68 -23.75
CA LYS A 641 -15.43 15.15 -22.60
C LYS A 641 -15.07 16.63 -22.75
N ILE A 642 -14.59 17.07 -23.92
CA ILE A 642 -14.23 18.47 -24.22
C ILE A 642 -15.45 19.41 -24.07
N LYS A 643 -16.62 19.01 -24.57
CA LYS A 643 -17.88 19.78 -24.48
C LYS A 643 -18.31 19.97 -23.02
N ARG A 644 -18.21 18.93 -22.19
CA ARG A 644 -18.52 18.99 -20.75
C ARG A 644 -17.52 19.86 -19.99
N THR A 645 -16.23 19.86 -20.33
CA THR A 645 -15.26 20.81 -19.75
C THR A 645 -15.56 22.26 -20.14
N LYS A 646 -15.79 22.54 -21.44
CA LYS A 646 -16.12 23.88 -21.94
C LYS A 646 -17.39 24.47 -21.34
N GLN A 647 -18.36 23.63 -20.96
CA GLN A 647 -19.56 24.07 -20.25
C GLN A 647 -19.26 24.58 -18.83
N VAL A 648 -18.38 23.91 -18.09
CA VAL A 648 -17.92 24.37 -16.76
C VAL A 648 -17.13 25.67 -16.87
N GLU A 649 -16.21 25.78 -17.85
CA GLU A 649 -15.49 27.02 -18.14
C GLU A 649 -16.45 28.18 -18.46
N ALA A 650 -17.52 27.93 -19.22
CA ALA A 650 -18.52 28.96 -19.52
C ALA A 650 -19.26 29.44 -18.26
N TRP A 651 -19.64 28.52 -17.36
CA TRP A 651 -20.24 28.87 -16.07
C TRP A 651 -19.27 29.66 -15.17
N GLU A 652 -18.00 29.25 -15.12
CA GLU A 652 -16.93 29.94 -14.38
C GLU A 652 -16.75 31.38 -14.87
N ASN A 653 -16.63 31.57 -16.19
CA ASN A 653 -16.52 32.89 -16.81
C ASN A 653 -17.76 33.76 -16.52
N GLN A 654 -18.97 33.19 -16.55
CA GLN A 654 -20.21 33.89 -16.21
C GLN A 654 -20.31 34.24 -14.71
N TYR A 655 -19.80 33.38 -13.82
CA TYR A 655 -19.69 33.65 -12.38
C TYR A 655 -18.75 34.84 -12.14
N TRP A 656 -17.51 34.80 -12.63
CA TRP A 656 -16.52 35.86 -12.39
C TRP A 656 -16.92 37.18 -13.07
N GLY A 657 -17.56 37.12 -14.24
CA GLY A 657 -18.15 38.30 -14.89
C GLY A 657 -19.24 38.98 -14.05
N ARG A 658 -20.07 38.19 -13.34
CA ARG A 658 -21.06 38.73 -12.38
C ARG A 658 -20.39 39.32 -11.13
N GLN A 659 -19.39 38.65 -10.56
CA GLN A 659 -18.67 39.18 -9.39
C GLN A 659 -17.91 40.48 -9.69
N LYS A 660 -17.28 40.60 -10.88
CA LYS A 660 -16.65 41.85 -11.31
C LYS A 660 -17.65 42.99 -11.41
N ARG A 661 -18.83 42.75 -12.00
CA ARG A 661 -19.91 43.77 -12.09
C ARG A 661 -20.48 44.17 -10.73
N LYS A 662 -20.53 43.27 -9.75
CA LYS A 662 -20.89 43.64 -8.36
C LYS A 662 -19.85 44.58 -7.74
N LYS A 663 -18.56 44.26 -7.86
CA LYS A 663 -17.42 45.10 -7.40
C LYS A 663 -17.22 46.41 -8.20
N GLN A 664 -18.11 46.74 -9.14
CA GLN A 664 -18.14 48.02 -9.87
C GLN A 664 -19.43 48.81 -9.60
N ARG A 665 -20.26 48.33 -8.65
CA ARG A 665 -21.50 48.96 -8.16
C ARG A 665 -21.47 49.20 -6.64
N LEU A 666 -20.39 48.74 -6.00
CA LEU A 666 -19.93 49.03 -4.66
C LEU A 666 -18.66 49.86 -4.81
#